data_AF-A0A8D0TWR9-F1
#
_entry.id   AF-A0A8D0TWR9-F1
#
_cell.length_a   1.000
_cell.length_b   1.000
_cell.length_c   1.000
_cell.angle_alpha   90.00
_cell.angle_beta   90.00
_cell.angle_gamma   90.00
#
_symmetry.space_group_name_H-M   'P 1'
#
loop_
_entity.id
_entity.type
_entity.pdbx_description
1 polymer ?
#
loop_
_entity_poly.entity_id
_entity_poly.type
_entity_poly.pdbx_seq_one_letter_code
_entity_poly.pdbx_strand_id
1 'polypeptide(L)'
;MTQQPQEGFDRSVEDAREWMKAVQERLQVNDNTQGPRAALEARLWETEKICQLEPEGRVKVDVVLRAAEALLARCHEDQKPQILARLRDVKAQWEETVTYMTHCHSRIEWVWLHWSEYLLARDEFYRWFQKMTVALEPPVELQLGLKEKQWQLSHAQVLLHNVDNQAVLLDRLLEEAASLLNRIGDPSVDEDAQKRMKAEYDAVKAKAQDRVHLLERVTQEHAHFQASVDEFQLWLKAVVERVSSCVGHKSQLSTKDCLSALQVTPRKPLPEGGKESLKRLEEQAVGVIQNTSPLGAEKITKELEEMRNVLEKLRVLQEEEEGRLQGLLKSNGACEQQRRQLEAELAEFRKDLQKLAEEDLEPETKASTEDELVARWRLYSVTRAALATEEPRVDRLQAQLKKLIAFPQDPQPLSDSVVATIQEFQRLKAKTSRLCNAADVQLWQRLQRPLQDLQLWRALAQRLLDVTASLPDPPSIHTFLPQIEAALAESSRLKEQLTILQLKKDLLGGVFGQERAAVLLEQVATSVRDRDLLHNRLLQRKSKLQSSLAQHKDFGAAFEPLQKKLLDLRIRIQAENGLQRDLPGKQAQLSRLQGLQEEGLDLGAQVEATRSLIQDNPNHQHKMDQLSADYQALHRSLEDLVDRCQQSVREHCTFSHQLLELRHWLAVLSQKLEAHRGYLGPWDAQSREAEAERLLAELPEKEAQLPLIEALGRLVMEKSSPEGAAMVQEELAELAESWGALRLLEESLQSLVRNQQLQRTEVDSGKKMIFTNNIPKTGFLITPTDLISRHHRRGRHPLDRPGEGSHEDFSQLLRNFELWLQVENSKLVRIIAMKAATAEDLRTRETKLQ
;
A
#
# COMPACT_ATOMS: atom_id res chain seq x y z
N MET A 1 -114.00 25.56 29.18
CA MET A 1 -112.63 26.11 29.23
C MET A 1 -111.55 25.01 29.10
N THR A 2 -111.89 23.81 28.61
CA THR A 2 -111.01 22.62 28.52
C THR A 2 -110.36 22.38 27.15
N GLN A 3 -110.69 23.16 26.11
CA GLN A 3 -110.19 22.95 24.74
C GLN A 3 -108.71 23.38 24.56
N GLN A 4 -108.30 24.51 25.13
CA GLN A 4 -106.95 25.06 24.95
C GLN A 4 -105.82 24.16 25.52
N PRO A 5 -105.97 23.51 26.70
CA PRO A 5 -104.99 22.53 27.20
C PRO A 5 -104.96 21.22 26.41
N GLN A 6 -106.10 20.80 25.85
CA GLN A 6 -106.21 19.58 25.05
C GLN A 6 -105.50 19.76 23.70
N GLU A 7 -105.74 20.87 23.01
CA GLU A 7 -105.07 21.22 21.74
C GLU A 7 -103.55 21.36 21.90
N GLY A 8 -103.08 21.94 23.02
CA GLY A 8 -101.65 22.04 23.32
C GLY A 8 -100.98 20.67 23.57
N PHE A 9 -101.68 19.75 24.24
CA PHE A 9 -101.22 18.37 24.42
C PHE A 9 -101.21 17.61 23.09
N ASP A 10 -102.27 17.75 22.27
CA ASP A 10 -102.37 17.09 20.97
C ASP A 10 -101.26 17.52 20.02
N ARG A 11 -100.98 18.83 19.96
CA ARG A 11 -99.90 19.38 19.13
C ARG A 11 -98.52 18.92 19.60
N SER A 12 -98.24 18.95 20.91
CA SER A 12 -96.94 18.50 21.43
C SER A 12 -96.70 17.01 21.21
N VAL A 13 -97.75 16.18 21.31
CA VAL A 13 -97.67 14.74 20.98
C VAL A 13 -97.34 14.53 19.52
N GLU A 14 -98.00 15.26 18.61
CA GLU A 14 -97.72 15.15 17.17
C GLU A 14 -96.30 15.63 16.83
N ASP A 15 -95.88 16.78 17.36
CA ASP A 15 -94.54 17.35 17.15
C ASP A 15 -93.41 16.41 17.65
N ALA A 16 -93.66 15.63 18.70
CA ALA A 16 -92.74 14.61 19.20
C ALA A 16 -92.74 13.35 18.32
N ARG A 17 -93.91 12.90 17.85
CA ARG A 17 -94.05 11.74 16.95
C ARG A 17 -93.45 11.98 15.58
N GLU A 18 -93.68 13.13 14.99
CA GLU A 18 -93.09 13.52 13.70
C GLU A 18 -91.56 13.54 13.79
N TRP A 19 -91.02 14.07 14.88
CA TRP A 19 -89.57 14.08 15.11
C TRP A 19 -89.02 12.66 15.26
N MET A 20 -89.66 11.80 16.07
CA MET A 20 -89.22 10.40 16.26
C MET A 20 -89.27 9.64 14.93
N LYS A 21 -90.34 9.82 14.14
CA LYS A 21 -90.49 9.21 12.82
C LYS A 21 -89.38 9.67 11.86
N ALA A 22 -89.09 10.96 11.79
CA ALA A 22 -88.03 11.50 10.94
C ALA A 22 -86.64 10.96 11.32
N VAL A 23 -86.38 10.80 12.63
CA VAL A 23 -85.15 10.18 13.14
C VAL A 23 -85.08 8.70 12.75
N GLN A 24 -86.17 7.94 12.95
CA GLN A 24 -86.24 6.52 12.60
C GLN A 24 -86.06 6.29 11.09
N GLU A 25 -86.65 7.12 10.23
CA GLU A 25 -86.47 7.05 8.77
C GLU A 25 -85.01 7.30 8.36
N ARG A 26 -84.35 8.30 8.97
CA ARG A 26 -82.92 8.56 8.75
C ARG A 26 -82.04 7.41 9.23
N LEU A 27 -82.37 6.78 10.35
CA LEU A 27 -81.65 5.60 10.84
C LEU A 27 -81.81 4.43 9.88
N GLN A 28 -83.01 4.13 9.38
CA GLN A 28 -83.25 3.04 8.43
C GLN A 28 -82.38 3.13 7.18
N VAL A 29 -82.15 4.33 6.65
CA VAL A 29 -81.28 4.53 5.48
C VAL A 29 -79.82 4.24 5.79
N ASN A 30 -79.37 4.57 7.01
CA ASN A 30 -77.97 4.42 7.43
C ASN A 30 -77.67 3.05 8.05
N ASP A 31 -78.69 2.30 8.45
CA ASP A 31 -78.58 1.03 9.16
C ASP A 31 -78.17 -0.14 8.26
N ASN A 32 -77.00 -0.02 7.65
CA ASN A 32 -76.41 -0.97 6.73
C ASN A 32 -74.89 -0.95 6.89
N THR A 33 -74.28 -2.13 7.02
CA THR A 33 -72.83 -2.30 7.17
C THR A 33 -72.12 -2.65 5.86
N GLN A 34 -72.87 -2.85 4.77
CA GLN A 34 -72.36 -3.30 3.49
C GLN A 34 -71.82 -2.15 2.63
N GLY A 35 -70.80 -2.45 1.83
CA GLY A 35 -70.17 -1.53 0.88
C GLY A 35 -68.77 -1.09 1.31
N PRO A 36 -68.16 -0.17 0.53
CA PRO A 36 -66.78 0.25 0.76
C PRO A 36 -66.64 1.03 2.07
N ARG A 37 -65.43 0.99 2.63
CA ARG A 37 -65.11 1.60 3.93
C ARG A 37 -65.51 3.08 4.04
N ALA A 38 -65.30 3.87 2.99
CA ALA A 38 -65.68 5.28 2.96
C ALA A 38 -67.21 5.48 3.10
N ALA A 39 -68.01 4.56 2.55
CA ALA A 39 -69.45 4.59 2.72
C ALA A 39 -69.87 4.21 4.15
N LEU A 40 -69.17 3.24 4.77
CA LEU A 40 -69.40 2.87 6.16
C LEU A 40 -69.03 4.01 7.13
N GLU A 41 -67.92 4.70 6.89
CA GLU A 41 -67.48 5.86 7.66
C GLU A 41 -68.45 7.05 7.53
N ALA A 42 -68.97 7.32 6.33
CA ALA A 42 -69.99 8.33 6.12
C ALA A 42 -71.29 8.03 6.91
N ARG A 43 -71.71 6.76 6.95
CA ARG A 43 -72.87 6.32 7.76
C ARG A 43 -72.58 6.41 9.25
N LEU A 44 -71.35 6.12 9.69
CA LEU A 44 -70.94 6.29 11.08
C LEU A 44 -71.11 7.75 11.53
N TRP A 45 -70.61 8.69 10.72
CA TRP A 45 -70.76 10.12 10.99
C TRP A 45 -72.23 10.57 11.00
N GLU A 46 -73.03 10.10 10.05
CA GLU A 46 -74.46 10.44 10.00
C GLU A 46 -75.23 9.87 11.19
N THR A 47 -74.94 8.65 11.63
CA THR A 47 -75.56 8.08 12.85
C THR A 47 -75.09 8.77 14.13
N GLU A 48 -73.84 9.19 14.22
CA GLU A 48 -73.34 10.02 15.33
C GLU A 48 -74.11 11.34 15.40
N LYS A 49 -74.28 12.01 14.26
CA LYS A 49 -75.09 13.23 14.15
C LYS A 49 -76.54 13.00 14.56
N ILE A 50 -77.13 11.86 14.20
CA ILE A 50 -78.47 11.49 14.66
C ILE A 50 -78.48 11.32 16.19
N CYS A 51 -77.52 10.60 16.77
CA CYS A 51 -77.36 10.44 18.23
C CYS A 51 -77.25 11.78 18.98
N GLN A 52 -76.55 12.77 18.40
CA GLN A 52 -76.44 14.12 18.97
C GLN A 52 -77.78 14.88 19.03
N LEU A 53 -78.83 14.44 18.32
CA LEU A 53 -80.18 15.02 18.40
C LEU A 53 -81.00 14.47 19.57
N GLU A 54 -80.52 13.46 20.29
CA GLU A 54 -81.22 12.88 21.44
C GLU A 54 -81.67 13.93 22.49
N PRO A 55 -80.87 14.96 22.86
CA PRO A 55 -81.32 16.00 23.77
C PRO A 55 -82.51 16.82 23.24
N GLU A 56 -82.58 17.06 21.93
CA GLU A 56 -83.71 17.74 21.30
C GLU A 56 -84.99 16.90 21.41
N GLY A 57 -84.87 15.59 21.14
CA GLY A 57 -85.96 14.63 21.34
C GLY A 57 -86.44 14.55 22.80
N ARG A 58 -85.51 14.54 23.77
CA ARG A 58 -85.85 14.63 25.21
C ARG A 58 -86.66 15.87 25.52
N VAL A 59 -86.25 17.04 25.04
CA VAL A 59 -86.99 18.29 25.25
C VAL A 59 -88.41 18.20 24.68
N LYS A 60 -88.60 17.60 23.50
CA LYS A 60 -89.93 17.38 22.91
C LYS A 60 -90.81 16.48 23.79
N VAL A 61 -90.26 15.40 24.33
CA VAL A 61 -90.98 14.51 25.27
C VAL A 61 -91.29 15.21 26.60
N ASP A 62 -90.37 16.01 27.13
CA ASP A 62 -90.59 16.81 28.35
C ASP A 62 -91.72 17.83 28.18
N VAL A 63 -91.83 18.44 26.99
CA VAL A 63 -92.95 19.34 26.66
C VAL A 63 -94.28 18.57 26.64
N VAL A 64 -94.31 17.36 26.08
CA VAL A 64 -95.49 16.47 26.12
C VAL A 64 -95.88 16.14 27.58
N LEU A 65 -94.90 15.81 28.42
CA LEU A 65 -95.14 15.51 29.84
C LEU A 65 -95.74 16.71 30.59
N ARG A 66 -95.15 17.90 30.44
CA ARG A 66 -95.66 19.14 31.05
C ARG A 66 -97.07 19.50 30.55
N ALA A 67 -97.32 19.34 29.25
CA ALA A 67 -98.64 19.58 28.67
C ALA A 67 -99.69 18.61 29.22
N ALA A 68 -99.32 17.34 29.42
CA ALA A 68 -100.19 16.34 29.99
C ALA A 68 -100.47 16.55 31.47
N GLU A 69 -99.49 16.97 32.28
CA GLU A 69 -99.70 17.34 33.69
C GLU A 69 -100.72 18.47 33.84
N ALA A 70 -100.59 19.51 33.01
CA ALA A 70 -101.54 20.63 32.98
C ALA A 70 -102.96 20.20 32.57
N LEU A 71 -103.07 19.23 31.66
CA LEU A 71 -104.34 18.67 31.20
C LEU A 71 -104.97 17.74 32.24
N LEU A 72 -104.18 16.87 32.87
CA LEU A 72 -104.62 15.93 33.91
C LEU A 72 -105.16 16.65 35.15
N ALA A 73 -104.60 17.82 35.49
CA ALA A 73 -105.06 18.66 36.60
C ALA A 73 -106.45 19.29 36.37
N ARG A 74 -106.96 19.33 35.13
CA ARG A 74 -108.20 20.03 34.76
C ARG A 74 -109.27 19.13 34.11
N CYS A 75 -108.95 17.87 33.83
CA CYS A 75 -109.82 16.93 33.12
C CYS A 75 -110.74 16.12 34.05
N HIS A 76 -111.82 15.56 33.49
CA HIS A 76 -112.72 14.63 34.19
C HIS A 76 -112.07 13.25 34.38
N GLU A 77 -112.46 12.51 35.42
CA GLU A 77 -111.88 11.18 35.73
C GLU A 77 -111.94 10.21 34.54
N ASP A 78 -113.01 10.26 33.74
CA ASP A 78 -113.21 9.38 32.58
C ASP A 78 -112.20 9.62 31.44
N GLN A 79 -111.57 10.80 31.38
CA GLN A 79 -110.61 11.18 30.32
C GLN A 79 -109.16 10.87 30.69
N LYS A 80 -108.85 10.72 31.98
CA LYS A 80 -107.50 10.44 32.48
C LYS A 80 -106.89 9.15 31.91
N PRO A 81 -107.61 8.01 31.82
CA PRO A 81 -107.05 6.78 31.25
C PRO A 81 -106.58 6.95 29.81
N GLN A 82 -107.29 7.73 29.00
CA GLN A 82 -106.96 7.97 27.60
C GLN A 82 -105.71 8.85 27.44
N ILE A 83 -105.57 9.90 28.25
CA ILE A 83 -104.38 10.76 28.26
C ILE A 83 -103.15 9.99 28.75
N LEU A 84 -103.29 9.20 29.82
CA LEU A 84 -102.22 8.34 30.34
C LEU A 84 -101.82 7.25 29.34
N ALA A 85 -102.75 6.69 28.57
CA ALA A 85 -102.43 5.74 27.51
C ALA A 85 -101.59 6.37 26.40
N ARG A 86 -101.92 7.61 25.98
CA ARG A 86 -101.13 8.35 24.97
C ARG A 86 -99.75 8.73 25.47
N LEU A 87 -99.61 9.12 26.74
CA LEU A 87 -98.29 9.36 27.35
C LEU A 87 -97.44 8.08 27.37
N ARG A 88 -98.03 6.93 27.71
CA ARG A 88 -97.33 5.64 27.67
C ARG A 88 -96.87 5.29 26.27
N ASP A 89 -97.70 5.54 25.25
CA ASP A 89 -97.36 5.30 23.85
C ASP A 89 -96.22 6.21 23.36
N VAL A 90 -96.27 7.52 23.63
CA VAL A 90 -95.17 8.45 23.29
C VAL A 90 -93.88 8.07 24.02
N LYS A 91 -93.98 7.69 25.31
CA LYS A 91 -92.82 7.21 26.07
C LYS A 91 -92.22 5.95 25.46
N ALA A 92 -93.05 4.97 25.08
CA ALA A 92 -92.59 3.74 24.46
C ALA A 92 -91.90 3.99 23.11
N GLN A 93 -92.48 4.85 22.26
CA GLN A 93 -91.89 5.24 20.98
C GLN A 93 -90.56 5.99 21.16
N TRP A 94 -90.45 6.81 22.20
CA TRP A 94 -89.20 7.49 22.55
C TRP A 94 -88.12 6.50 22.98
N GLU A 95 -88.45 5.58 23.90
CA GLU A 95 -87.54 4.52 24.34
C GLU A 95 -87.10 3.65 23.15
N GLU A 96 -88.02 3.28 22.25
CA GLU A 96 -87.73 2.55 21.02
C GLU A 96 -86.79 3.33 20.10
N THR A 97 -87.05 4.64 19.90
CA THR A 97 -86.23 5.50 19.05
C THR A 97 -84.81 5.65 19.59
N VAL A 98 -84.64 5.94 20.89
CA VAL A 98 -83.32 6.03 21.54
C VAL A 98 -82.58 4.70 21.50
N THR A 99 -83.29 3.59 21.71
CA THR A 99 -82.72 2.24 21.57
C THR A 99 -82.25 2.01 20.13
N TYR A 100 -83.03 2.41 19.14
CA TYR A 100 -82.65 2.24 17.74
C TYR A 100 -81.46 3.12 17.36
N MET A 101 -81.42 4.38 17.80
CA MET A 101 -80.27 5.28 17.62
C MET A 101 -78.99 4.64 18.13
N THR A 102 -79.03 4.14 19.38
CA THR A 102 -77.88 3.52 20.04
C THR A 102 -77.45 2.24 19.31
N HIS A 103 -78.39 1.32 19.03
CA HIS A 103 -78.06 0.06 18.36
C HIS A 103 -77.53 0.26 16.94
N CYS A 104 -78.13 1.14 16.15
CA CYS A 104 -77.70 1.44 14.79
C CYS A 104 -76.28 2.03 14.80
N HIS A 105 -76.03 3.03 15.64
CA HIS A 105 -74.71 3.65 15.77
C HIS A 105 -73.65 2.65 16.24
N SER A 106 -73.89 1.95 17.34
CA SER A 106 -72.92 0.97 17.88
C SER A 106 -72.65 -0.18 16.91
N ARG A 107 -73.63 -0.64 16.12
CA ARG A 107 -73.40 -1.69 15.11
C ARG A 107 -72.47 -1.21 14.01
N ILE A 108 -72.70 0.00 13.48
CA ILE A 108 -71.87 0.57 12.41
C ILE A 108 -70.47 0.88 12.94
N GLU A 109 -70.38 1.50 14.11
CA GLU A 109 -69.13 1.82 14.80
C GLU A 109 -68.30 0.54 15.04
N TRP A 110 -68.93 -0.52 15.53
CA TRP A 110 -68.26 -1.78 15.79
C TRP A 110 -67.69 -2.43 14.52
N VAL A 111 -68.48 -2.50 13.43
CA VAL A 111 -67.97 -3.06 12.16
C VAL A 111 -66.85 -2.18 11.59
N TRP A 112 -66.96 -0.86 11.71
CA TRP A 112 -65.93 0.07 11.25
C TRP A 112 -64.63 -0.08 12.06
N LEU A 113 -64.72 -0.17 13.39
CA LEU A 113 -63.56 -0.40 14.27
C LEU A 113 -62.92 -1.75 13.97
N HIS A 114 -63.70 -2.82 13.88
CA HIS A 114 -63.21 -4.16 13.57
C HIS A 114 -62.51 -4.22 12.20
N TRP A 115 -63.08 -3.58 11.17
CA TRP A 115 -62.42 -3.44 9.87
C TRP A 115 -61.13 -2.62 9.98
N SER A 116 -61.10 -1.58 10.80
CA SER A 116 -59.89 -0.76 11.04
C SER A 116 -58.76 -1.56 11.68
N GLU A 117 -59.08 -2.34 12.71
CA GLU A 117 -58.12 -3.23 13.38
C GLU A 117 -57.58 -4.30 12.43
N TYR A 118 -58.44 -4.90 11.61
CA TYR A 118 -58.02 -5.84 10.58
C TYR A 118 -57.05 -5.19 9.58
N LEU A 119 -57.34 -3.98 9.09
CA LEU A 119 -56.44 -3.29 8.15
C LEU A 119 -55.08 -3.00 8.78
N LEU A 120 -55.05 -2.58 10.06
CA LEU A 120 -53.80 -2.36 10.78
C LEU A 120 -52.98 -3.66 10.90
N ALA A 121 -53.60 -4.76 11.30
CA ALA A 121 -52.94 -6.06 11.44
C ALA A 121 -52.48 -6.61 10.08
N ARG A 122 -53.28 -6.43 9.03
CA ARG A 122 -52.94 -6.80 7.65
C ARG A 122 -51.75 -5.98 7.14
N ASP A 123 -51.73 -4.67 7.36
CA ASP A 123 -50.64 -3.80 6.93
C ASP A 123 -49.34 -4.08 7.73
N GLU A 124 -49.45 -4.47 8.99
CA GLU A 124 -48.32 -4.99 9.79
C GLU A 124 -47.75 -6.28 9.20
N PHE A 125 -48.62 -7.22 8.82
CA PHE A 125 -48.22 -8.44 8.15
C PHE A 125 -47.55 -8.14 6.80
N TYR A 126 -48.09 -7.25 5.97
CA TYR A 126 -47.47 -6.89 4.69
C TYR A 126 -46.14 -6.14 4.86
N ARG A 127 -45.98 -5.32 5.90
CA ARG A 127 -44.67 -4.72 6.24
C ARG A 127 -43.64 -5.79 6.59
N TRP A 128 -44.03 -6.79 7.39
CA TRP A 128 -43.16 -7.95 7.65
C TRP A 128 -42.87 -8.75 6.37
N PHE A 129 -43.89 -8.99 5.55
CA PHE A 129 -43.81 -9.75 4.30
C PHE A 129 -42.82 -9.12 3.32
N GLN A 130 -42.89 -7.81 3.11
CA GLN A 130 -41.96 -7.07 2.27
C GLN A 130 -40.52 -7.18 2.78
N LYS A 131 -40.32 -7.01 4.10
CA LYS A 131 -39.00 -7.16 4.73
C LYS A 131 -38.44 -8.57 4.51
N MET A 132 -39.25 -9.61 4.67
CA MET A 132 -38.83 -10.99 4.45
C MET A 132 -38.54 -11.29 2.97
N THR A 133 -39.38 -10.77 2.07
CA THR A 133 -39.18 -10.91 0.61
C THR A 133 -37.85 -10.32 0.18
N VAL A 134 -37.53 -9.10 0.64
CA VAL A 134 -36.25 -8.44 0.36
C VAL A 134 -35.08 -9.19 0.99
N ALA A 135 -35.24 -9.76 2.20
CA ALA A 135 -34.19 -10.56 2.83
C ALA A 135 -33.89 -11.87 2.07
N LEU A 136 -34.88 -12.44 1.38
CA LEU A 136 -34.75 -13.69 0.63
C LEU A 136 -34.43 -13.50 -0.87
N GLU A 137 -34.57 -12.28 -1.39
CA GLU A 137 -34.36 -11.93 -2.79
C GLU A 137 -32.92 -12.18 -3.29
N PRO A 138 -31.84 -11.72 -2.60
CA PRO A 138 -30.48 -11.96 -3.06
C PRO A 138 -30.15 -13.46 -3.06
N PRO A 139 -29.52 -14.02 -4.11
CA PRO A 139 -29.12 -15.43 -4.13
C PRO A 139 -28.12 -15.75 -3.01
N VAL A 140 -27.99 -17.04 -2.66
CA VAL A 140 -27.01 -17.47 -1.64
C VAL A 140 -25.60 -17.17 -2.14
N GLU A 141 -24.88 -16.30 -1.43
CA GLU A 141 -23.50 -15.98 -1.73
C GLU A 141 -22.57 -17.14 -1.34
N LEU A 142 -21.68 -17.52 -2.27
CA LEU A 142 -20.66 -18.54 -2.02
C LEU A 142 -19.65 -18.04 -0.98
N GLN A 143 -19.41 -18.84 0.07
CA GLN A 143 -18.51 -18.49 1.16
C GLN A 143 -17.15 -19.19 1.05
N LEU A 144 -16.16 -18.66 1.77
CA LEU A 144 -14.76 -19.11 1.75
C LEU A 144 -14.55 -20.51 2.35
N GLY A 145 -15.24 -20.83 3.45
CA GLY A 145 -14.96 -22.02 4.24
C GLY A 145 -16.20 -22.64 4.89
N LEU A 146 -16.00 -23.76 5.57
CA LEU A 146 -17.07 -24.49 6.24
C LEU A 146 -17.76 -23.66 7.33
N LYS A 147 -17.00 -22.88 8.11
CA LYS A 147 -17.54 -22.09 9.23
C LYS A 147 -18.49 -21.00 8.77
N GLU A 148 -18.13 -20.29 7.70
CA GLU A 148 -18.95 -19.24 7.12
C GLU A 148 -20.24 -19.80 6.50
N LYS A 149 -20.16 -20.97 5.85
CA LYS A 149 -21.33 -21.70 5.34
C LYS A 149 -22.26 -22.16 6.47
N GLN A 150 -21.71 -22.68 7.57
CA GLN A 150 -22.49 -23.03 8.77
C GLN A 150 -23.21 -21.82 9.36
N TRP A 151 -22.55 -20.67 9.39
CA TRP A 151 -23.16 -19.42 9.86
C TRP A 151 -24.30 -18.97 8.94
N GLN A 152 -24.11 -19.00 7.62
CA GLN A 152 -25.18 -18.71 6.65
C GLN A 152 -26.37 -19.65 6.82
N LEU A 153 -26.12 -20.95 7.05
CA LEU A 153 -27.16 -21.93 7.32
C LEU A 153 -27.94 -21.58 8.58
N SER A 154 -27.26 -21.28 9.69
CA SER A 154 -27.93 -20.87 10.93
C SER A 154 -28.77 -19.60 10.73
N HIS A 155 -28.27 -18.64 9.97
CA HIS A 155 -29.03 -17.43 9.63
C HIS A 155 -30.28 -17.75 8.80
N ALA A 156 -30.17 -18.58 7.77
CA ALA A 156 -31.30 -19.00 6.95
C ALA A 156 -32.35 -19.78 7.75
N GLN A 157 -31.93 -20.61 8.71
CA GLN A 157 -32.84 -21.32 9.61
C GLN A 157 -33.61 -20.37 10.53
N VAL A 158 -32.97 -19.30 11.02
CA VAL A 158 -33.67 -18.23 11.78
C VAL A 158 -34.71 -17.53 10.91
N LEU A 159 -34.38 -17.23 9.65
CA LEU A 159 -35.35 -16.63 8.72
C LEU A 159 -36.54 -17.57 8.46
N LEU A 160 -36.29 -18.85 8.22
CA LEU A 160 -37.35 -19.85 8.04
C LEU A 160 -38.24 -19.96 9.29
N HIS A 161 -37.63 -20.03 10.48
CA HIS A 161 -38.38 -20.05 11.74
C HIS A 161 -39.24 -18.78 11.91
N ASN A 162 -38.72 -17.61 11.54
CA ASN A 162 -39.50 -16.38 11.53
C ASN A 162 -40.68 -16.45 10.56
N VAL A 163 -40.52 -17.05 9.38
CA VAL A 163 -41.63 -17.29 8.43
C VAL A 163 -42.67 -18.23 9.00
N ASP A 164 -42.24 -19.35 9.60
CA ASP A 164 -43.15 -20.32 10.21
C ASP A 164 -43.95 -19.72 11.37
N ASN A 165 -43.33 -18.89 12.20
CA ASN A 165 -44.01 -18.21 13.30
C ASN A 165 -45.12 -17.25 12.82
N GLN A 166 -45.01 -16.72 11.60
CA GLN A 166 -46.02 -15.80 11.02
C GLN A 166 -47.21 -16.52 10.41
N ALA A 167 -47.17 -17.85 10.28
CA ALA A 167 -48.32 -18.65 9.85
C ALA A 167 -49.54 -18.41 10.77
N VAL A 168 -49.31 -18.31 12.08
CA VAL A 168 -50.38 -18.08 13.07
C VAL A 168 -51.06 -16.73 12.86
N LEU A 169 -50.30 -15.68 12.52
CA LEU A 169 -50.87 -14.37 12.23
C LEU A 169 -51.64 -14.39 10.90
N LEU A 170 -51.10 -15.06 9.87
CA LEU A 170 -51.77 -15.23 8.58
C LEU A 170 -53.11 -15.96 8.74
N ASP A 171 -53.14 -17.08 9.47
CA ASP A 171 -54.37 -17.85 9.68
C ASP A 171 -55.45 -16.99 10.36
N ARG A 172 -55.08 -16.24 11.41
CA ARG A 172 -55.98 -15.28 12.06
C ARG A 172 -56.48 -14.20 11.10
N LEU A 173 -55.59 -13.62 10.29
CA LEU A 173 -55.98 -12.62 9.29
C LEU A 173 -56.94 -13.19 8.24
N LEU A 174 -56.76 -14.44 7.82
CA LEU A 174 -57.67 -15.10 6.88
C LEU A 174 -59.04 -15.36 7.51
N GLU A 175 -59.07 -15.82 8.77
CA GLU A 175 -60.31 -16.01 9.53
C GLU A 175 -61.07 -14.69 9.72
N GLU A 176 -60.37 -13.62 10.11
CA GLU A 176 -60.98 -12.30 10.29
C GLU A 176 -61.43 -11.67 8.96
N ALA A 177 -60.68 -11.88 7.87
CA ALA A 177 -61.10 -11.45 6.53
C ALA A 177 -62.40 -12.15 6.09
N ALA A 178 -62.53 -13.46 6.33
CA ALA A 178 -63.75 -14.21 6.03
C ALA A 178 -64.93 -13.77 6.91
N SER A 179 -64.67 -13.49 8.19
CA SER A 179 -65.66 -12.92 9.12
C SER A 179 -66.14 -11.54 8.66
N LEU A 180 -65.22 -10.66 8.26
CA LEU A 180 -65.51 -9.31 7.76
C LEU A 180 -66.25 -9.33 6.42
N LEU A 181 -65.86 -10.19 5.47
CA LEU A 181 -66.50 -10.32 4.16
C LEU A 181 -68.02 -10.52 4.28
N ASN A 182 -68.45 -11.38 5.20
CA ASN A 182 -69.87 -11.62 5.46
C ASN A 182 -70.61 -10.38 5.98
N ARG A 183 -69.91 -9.42 6.60
CA ARG A 183 -70.50 -8.22 7.24
C ARG A 183 -70.45 -6.96 6.38
N ILE A 184 -69.44 -6.85 5.50
CA ILE A 184 -69.19 -5.64 4.70
C ILE A 184 -69.35 -5.85 3.19
N GLY A 185 -69.18 -7.08 2.69
CA GLY A 185 -69.34 -7.39 1.27
C GLY A 185 -68.37 -6.66 0.33
N ASP A 186 -67.22 -6.22 0.84
CA ASP A 186 -66.22 -5.46 0.09
C ASP A 186 -65.19 -6.39 -0.60
N PRO A 187 -64.84 -6.16 -1.88
CA PRO A 187 -63.86 -6.98 -2.60
C PRO A 187 -62.45 -7.02 -2.00
N SER A 188 -62.08 -6.05 -1.15
CA SER A 188 -60.73 -6.02 -0.55
C SER A 188 -60.45 -7.14 0.44
N VAL A 189 -61.49 -7.84 0.92
CA VAL A 189 -61.40 -9.00 1.82
C VAL A 189 -62.07 -10.25 1.24
N ASP A 190 -62.37 -10.24 -0.06
CA ASP A 190 -63.00 -11.37 -0.74
C ASP A 190 -62.13 -12.63 -0.74
N GLU A 191 -62.71 -13.75 -1.16
CA GLU A 191 -61.99 -15.03 -1.22
C GLU A 191 -60.74 -14.96 -2.11
N ASP A 192 -60.78 -14.15 -3.16
CA ASP A 192 -59.65 -14.01 -4.08
C ASP A 192 -58.50 -13.23 -3.44
N ALA A 193 -58.79 -12.18 -2.68
CA ALA A 193 -57.81 -11.44 -1.87
C ALA A 193 -57.18 -12.34 -0.80
N GLN A 194 -57.98 -13.18 -0.15
CA GLN A 194 -57.51 -14.16 0.84
C GLN A 194 -56.60 -15.22 0.20
N LYS A 195 -57.02 -15.80 -0.95
CA LYS A 195 -56.21 -16.76 -1.72
C LYS A 195 -54.89 -16.15 -2.18
N ARG A 196 -54.90 -14.89 -2.66
CA ARG A 196 -53.67 -14.16 -3.05
C ARG A 196 -52.72 -14.01 -1.86
N MET A 197 -53.21 -13.51 -0.72
CA MET A 197 -52.37 -13.33 0.48
C MET A 197 -51.73 -14.65 0.94
N LYS A 198 -52.49 -15.75 0.91
CA LYS A 198 -51.97 -17.08 1.23
C LYS A 198 -50.91 -17.57 0.24
N ALA A 199 -51.18 -17.44 -1.07
CA ALA A 199 -50.25 -17.86 -2.11
C ALA A 199 -48.93 -17.07 -2.06
N GLU A 200 -48.99 -15.78 -1.78
CA GLU A 200 -47.81 -14.92 -1.59
C GLU A 200 -46.96 -15.39 -0.40
N TYR A 201 -47.59 -15.67 0.75
CA TYR A 201 -46.91 -16.24 1.91
C TYR A 201 -46.28 -17.60 1.61
N ASP A 202 -47.02 -18.52 0.98
CA ASP A 202 -46.54 -19.86 0.66
C ASP A 202 -45.32 -19.80 -0.28
N ALA A 203 -45.29 -18.85 -1.21
CA ALA A 203 -44.13 -18.62 -2.08
C ALA A 203 -42.90 -18.13 -1.31
N VAL A 204 -43.07 -17.21 -0.34
CA VAL A 204 -41.97 -16.76 0.54
C VAL A 204 -41.47 -17.89 1.43
N LYS A 205 -42.38 -18.70 1.98
CA LYS A 205 -42.05 -19.88 2.77
C LYS A 205 -41.26 -20.91 1.95
N ALA A 206 -41.70 -21.22 0.73
CA ALA A 206 -40.97 -22.11 -0.16
C ALA A 206 -39.55 -21.60 -0.44
N LYS A 207 -39.38 -20.31 -0.75
CA LYS A 207 -38.05 -19.70 -0.95
C LYS A 207 -37.15 -19.81 0.27
N ALA A 208 -37.68 -19.60 1.47
CA ALA A 208 -36.92 -19.76 2.71
C ALA A 208 -36.50 -21.22 2.94
N GLN A 209 -37.41 -22.17 2.69
CA GLN A 209 -37.13 -23.61 2.79
C GLN A 209 -36.07 -24.06 1.77
N ASP A 210 -36.20 -23.66 0.50
CA ASP A 210 -35.25 -23.97 -0.55
C ASP A 210 -33.85 -23.45 -0.23
N ARG A 211 -33.76 -22.23 0.34
CA ARG A 211 -32.49 -21.64 0.79
C ARG A 211 -31.86 -22.46 1.91
N VAL A 212 -32.65 -22.87 2.92
CA VAL A 212 -32.15 -23.73 4.00
C VAL A 212 -31.68 -25.07 3.44
N HIS A 213 -32.48 -25.76 2.63
CA HIS A 213 -32.10 -27.05 2.02
C HIS A 213 -30.83 -26.97 1.18
N LEU A 214 -30.66 -25.89 0.39
CA LEU A 214 -29.45 -25.65 -0.37
C LEU A 214 -28.23 -25.50 0.56
N LEU A 215 -28.34 -24.64 1.57
CA LEU A 215 -27.25 -24.38 2.52
C LEU A 215 -26.93 -25.60 3.39
N GLU A 216 -27.92 -26.40 3.79
CA GLU A 216 -27.72 -27.66 4.51
C GLU A 216 -26.91 -28.64 3.68
N ARG A 217 -27.31 -28.87 2.41
CA ARG A 217 -26.59 -29.76 1.49
C ARG A 217 -25.14 -29.31 1.30
N VAL A 218 -24.93 -28.04 0.94
CA VAL A 218 -23.60 -27.49 0.67
C VAL A 218 -22.70 -27.50 1.91
N THR A 219 -23.27 -27.25 3.09
CA THR A 219 -22.54 -27.29 4.36
C THR A 219 -22.19 -28.72 4.74
N GLN A 220 -23.11 -29.68 4.55
CA GLN A 220 -22.90 -31.09 4.84
C GLN A 220 -21.85 -31.71 3.91
N GLU A 221 -21.89 -31.40 2.61
CA GLU A 221 -20.87 -31.81 1.65
C GLU A 221 -19.47 -31.32 2.06
N HIS A 222 -19.36 -30.04 2.43
CA HIS A 222 -18.08 -29.47 2.89
C HIS A 222 -17.64 -30.08 4.24
N ALA A 223 -18.56 -30.32 5.18
CA ALA A 223 -18.23 -30.96 6.46
C ALA A 223 -17.71 -32.40 6.26
N HIS A 224 -18.33 -33.15 5.36
CA HIS A 224 -17.90 -34.51 5.01
C HIS A 224 -16.52 -34.52 4.34
N PHE A 225 -16.28 -33.59 3.42
CA PHE A 225 -14.96 -33.40 2.81
C PHE A 225 -13.91 -33.05 3.86
N GLN A 226 -14.17 -32.07 4.75
CA GLN A 226 -13.23 -31.67 5.78
C GLN A 226 -12.88 -32.83 6.72
N ALA A 227 -13.87 -33.62 7.15
CA ALA A 227 -13.62 -34.79 7.98
C ALA A 227 -12.72 -35.82 7.27
N SER A 228 -12.91 -36.01 5.97
CA SER A 228 -12.10 -36.91 5.14
C SER A 228 -10.67 -36.37 4.96
N VAL A 229 -10.50 -35.05 4.83
CA VAL A 229 -9.19 -34.37 4.80
C VAL A 229 -8.46 -34.56 6.12
N ASP A 230 -9.13 -34.36 7.25
CA ASP A 230 -8.55 -34.51 8.58
C ASP A 230 -8.08 -35.96 8.82
N GLU A 231 -8.90 -36.94 8.44
CA GLU A 231 -8.55 -38.38 8.49
C GLU A 231 -7.30 -38.68 7.63
N PHE A 232 -7.26 -38.17 6.40
CA PHE A 232 -6.13 -38.39 5.50
C PHE A 232 -4.84 -37.71 5.97
N GLN A 233 -4.93 -36.50 6.54
CA GLN A 233 -3.78 -35.81 7.11
C GLN A 233 -3.21 -36.53 8.34
N LEU A 234 -4.06 -37.08 9.20
CA LEU A 234 -3.63 -37.93 10.32
C LEU A 234 -2.92 -39.19 9.81
N TRP A 235 -3.48 -39.84 8.79
CA TRP A 235 -2.84 -40.99 8.14
C TRP A 235 -1.48 -40.63 7.54
N LEU A 236 -1.38 -39.52 6.80
CA LEU A 236 -0.13 -39.03 6.21
C LEU A 236 0.95 -38.81 7.29
N LYS A 237 0.61 -38.16 8.40
CA LYS A 237 1.54 -37.95 9.53
C LYS A 237 2.09 -39.28 10.07
N ALA A 238 1.23 -40.26 10.31
CA ALA A 238 1.64 -41.58 10.79
C ALA A 238 2.53 -42.35 9.79
N VAL A 239 2.37 -42.10 8.48
CA VAL A 239 3.25 -42.66 7.45
C VAL A 239 4.61 -41.96 7.44
N VAL A 240 4.65 -40.64 7.51
CA VAL A 240 5.89 -39.84 7.56
C VAL A 240 6.76 -40.27 8.74
N GLU A 241 6.18 -40.39 9.93
CA GLU A 241 6.89 -40.81 11.15
C GLU A 241 7.51 -42.20 11.00
N ARG A 242 6.79 -43.13 10.39
CA ARG A 242 7.24 -44.50 10.16
C ARG A 242 8.41 -44.58 9.17
N VAL A 243 8.32 -43.90 8.03
CA VAL A 243 9.41 -43.85 7.05
C VAL A 243 10.64 -43.20 7.68
N SER A 244 10.45 -42.11 8.44
CA SER A 244 11.54 -41.42 9.15
C SER A 244 12.26 -42.32 10.16
N SER A 245 11.57 -43.29 10.78
CA SER A 245 12.21 -44.27 11.69
C SER A 245 13.17 -45.24 11.00
N CYS A 246 13.06 -45.41 9.67
CA CYS A 246 13.93 -46.26 8.85
C CYS A 246 15.07 -45.47 8.18
N VAL A 247 15.01 -44.13 8.19
CA VAL A 247 15.99 -43.25 7.54
C VAL A 247 16.95 -42.67 8.59
N GLY A 248 18.23 -43.08 8.54
CA GLY A 248 19.32 -42.47 9.32
C GLY A 248 20.18 -43.44 10.14
N HIS A 249 21.42 -43.03 10.44
CA HIS A 249 22.46 -43.83 11.13
C HIS A 249 22.15 -44.23 12.60
N LYS A 250 20.98 -43.87 13.14
CA LYS A 250 20.53 -44.21 14.50
C LYS A 250 19.34 -45.17 14.51
N SER A 251 19.08 -45.90 13.42
CA SER A 251 18.09 -46.97 13.41
C SER A 251 18.52 -48.07 14.41
N GLN A 252 17.72 -48.28 15.46
CA GLN A 252 17.93 -49.40 16.40
C GLN A 252 17.59 -50.77 15.76
N LEU A 253 17.12 -50.77 14.51
CA LEU A 253 16.71 -51.93 13.75
C LEU A 253 17.86 -52.46 12.88
N SER A 254 17.94 -53.78 12.75
CA SER A 254 18.87 -54.44 11.81
C SER A 254 18.56 -54.03 10.37
N THR A 255 19.56 -54.04 9.49
CA THR A 255 19.36 -53.79 8.03
C THR A 255 18.28 -54.69 7.42
N LYS A 256 18.10 -55.89 7.96
CA LYS A 256 17.03 -56.83 7.56
C LYS A 256 15.65 -56.46 8.13
N ASP A 257 15.59 -55.87 9.33
CA ASP A 257 14.37 -55.46 10.01
C ASP A 257 13.84 -54.10 9.50
N CYS A 258 14.72 -53.19 9.08
CA CYS A 258 14.34 -51.98 8.35
C CYS A 258 13.73 -52.31 6.97
N LEU A 259 14.33 -53.27 6.25
CA LEU A 259 13.79 -53.73 4.96
C LEU A 259 12.41 -54.38 5.12
N SER A 260 12.19 -55.17 6.17
CA SER A 260 10.88 -55.75 6.43
C SER A 260 9.86 -54.71 6.90
N ALA A 261 10.23 -53.71 7.69
CA ALA A 261 9.33 -52.62 8.10
C ALA A 261 8.86 -51.74 6.93
N LEU A 262 9.71 -51.53 5.92
CA LEU A 262 9.33 -50.84 4.67
C LEU A 262 8.52 -51.74 3.72
N GLN A 263 8.74 -53.07 3.76
CA GLN A 263 8.08 -54.04 2.88
C GLN A 263 6.80 -54.70 3.44
N VAL A 264 6.51 -54.65 4.75
CA VAL A 264 5.39 -55.41 5.34
C VAL A 264 4.06 -54.64 5.38
N THR A 265 3.10 -55.21 4.65
CA THR A 265 1.65 -54.94 4.50
C THR A 265 0.78 -55.23 5.74
N PRO A 266 -0.39 -54.56 5.83
CA PRO A 266 -1.63 -55.27 5.54
C PRO A 266 -2.42 -54.64 4.37
N ARG A 267 -2.73 -55.50 3.40
CA ARG A 267 -3.73 -55.39 2.31
C ARG A 267 -3.51 -54.45 1.12
N LYS A 268 -2.65 -53.41 1.17
CA LYS A 268 -2.14 -52.69 -0.03
C LYS A 268 -0.75 -52.09 0.24
N PRO A 269 0.12 -51.89 -0.78
CA PRO A 269 1.33 -51.08 -0.65
C PRO A 269 0.99 -49.71 -0.03
N LEU A 270 1.80 -49.25 0.92
CA LEU A 270 1.63 -47.95 1.60
C LEU A 270 1.36 -46.77 0.63
N PRO A 271 1.97 -46.71 -0.57
CA PRO A 271 1.69 -45.66 -1.56
C PRO A 271 0.37 -45.82 -2.32
N GLU A 272 -0.16 -47.02 -2.50
CA GLU A 272 -1.38 -47.26 -3.31
C GLU A 272 -2.65 -46.91 -2.53
N GLY A 273 -2.72 -47.26 -1.25
CA GLY A 273 -3.84 -46.87 -0.38
C GLY A 273 -3.96 -45.36 -0.22
N GLY A 274 -2.81 -44.65 -0.12
CA GLY A 274 -2.78 -43.19 -0.06
C GLY A 274 -3.25 -42.52 -1.35
N LYS A 275 -2.88 -43.08 -2.51
CA LYS A 275 -3.30 -42.57 -3.84
C LYS A 275 -4.81 -42.71 -4.06
N GLU A 276 -5.39 -43.84 -3.66
CA GLU A 276 -6.83 -44.06 -3.75
C GLU A 276 -7.63 -43.14 -2.81
N SER A 277 -7.15 -42.95 -1.58
CA SER A 277 -7.77 -42.01 -0.63
C SER A 277 -7.67 -40.57 -1.12
N LEU A 278 -6.52 -40.15 -1.66
CA LEU A 278 -6.37 -38.81 -2.25
C LEU A 278 -7.28 -38.60 -3.47
N LYS A 279 -7.41 -39.60 -4.34
CA LYS A 279 -8.32 -39.52 -5.49
C LYS A 279 -9.78 -39.36 -5.05
N ARG A 280 -10.20 -40.09 -4.01
CA ARG A 280 -11.54 -39.94 -3.41
C ARG A 280 -11.75 -38.53 -2.84
N LEU A 281 -10.74 -37.96 -2.18
CA LEU A 281 -10.79 -36.57 -1.70
C LEU A 281 -10.93 -35.58 -2.85
N GLU A 282 -10.22 -35.79 -3.96
CA GLU A 282 -10.32 -34.94 -5.15
C GLU A 282 -11.71 -35.03 -5.80
N GLU A 283 -12.30 -36.23 -5.87
CA GLU A 283 -13.67 -36.43 -6.35
C GLU A 283 -14.70 -35.72 -5.45
N GLN A 284 -14.55 -35.81 -4.12
CA GLN A 284 -15.40 -35.08 -3.17
C GLN A 284 -15.21 -33.56 -3.26
N ALA A 285 -13.98 -33.10 -3.49
CA ALA A 285 -13.65 -31.68 -3.56
C ALA A 285 -14.33 -30.97 -4.73
N VAL A 286 -14.62 -31.66 -5.85
CA VAL A 286 -15.26 -31.03 -7.03
C VAL A 286 -16.58 -30.35 -6.66
N GLY A 287 -17.47 -31.05 -5.96
CA GLY A 287 -18.76 -30.51 -5.54
C GLY A 287 -18.61 -29.39 -4.50
N VAL A 288 -17.64 -29.54 -3.58
CA VAL A 288 -17.35 -28.52 -2.57
C VAL A 288 -16.80 -27.24 -3.22
N ILE A 289 -15.89 -27.36 -4.18
CA ILE A 289 -15.28 -26.25 -4.92
C ILE A 289 -16.34 -25.47 -5.69
N GLN A 290 -17.25 -26.16 -6.40
CA GLN A 290 -18.34 -25.52 -7.14
C GLN A 290 -19.25 -24.67 -6.23
N ASN A 291 -19.42 -25.09 -4.98
CA ASN A 291 -20.25 -24.42 -3.99
C ASN A 291 -19.43 -23.58 -2.97
N THR A 292 -18.20 -23.21 -3.29
CA THR A 292 -17.30 -22.38 -2.45
C THR A 292 -16.89 -21.15 -3.25
N SER A 293 -16.58 -20.05 -2.57
CA SER A 293 -16.08 -18.85 -3.25
C SER A 293 -14.75 -19.16 -3.98
N PRO A 294 -14.37 -18.37 -5.01
CA PRO A 294 -13.15 -18.63 -5.78
C PRO A 294 -11.87 -18.72 -4.93
N LEU A 295 -11.74 -17.86 -3.91
CA LEU A 295 -10.60 -17.89 -2.98
C LEU A 295 -10.63 -19.12 -2.06
N GLY A 296 -11.82 -19.56 -1.63
CA GLY A 296 -11.95 -20.79 -0.86
C GLY A 296 -11.68 -22.04 -1.70
N ALA A 297 -12.11 -22.04 -2.96
CA ALA A 297 -11.80 -23.07 -3.93
C ALA A 297 -10.28 -23.19 -4.16
N GLU A 298 -9.58 -22.07 -4.36
CA GLU A 298 -8.12 -22.05 -4.50
C GLU A 298 -7.41 -22.60 -3.26
N LYS A 299 -7.92 -22.28 -2.06
CA LYS A 299 -7.40 -22.83 -0.81
C LYS A 299 -7.56 -24.35 -0.76
N ILE A 300 -8.74 -24.88 -1.09
CA ILE A 300 -9.02 -26.32 -1.12
C ILE A 300 -8.11 -27.03 -2.15
N THR A 301 -7.96 -26.48 -3.36
CA THR A 301 -7.07 -27.07 -4.37
C THR A 301 -5.62 -27.08 -3.92
N LYS A 302 -5.15 -26.00 -3.29
CA LYS A 302 -3.80 -25.92 -2.76
C LYS A 302 -3.54 -26.93 -1.63
N GLU A 303 -4.49 -27.09 -0.70
CA GLU A 303 -4.39 -28.10 0.37
C GLU A 303 -4.31 -29.52 -0.23
N LEU A 304 -5.08 -29.83 -1.27
CA LEU A 304 -5.00 -31.11 -2.00
C LEU A 304 -3.65 -31.30 -2.71
N GLU A 305 -3.12 -30.26 -3.36
CA GLU A 305 -1.80 -30.28 -3.99
C GLU A 305 -0.67 -30.48 -2.97
N GLU A 306 -0.74 -29.82 -1.81
CA GLU A 306 0.21 -30.01 -0.73
C GLU A 306 0.21 -31.46 -0.24
N MET A 307 -0.96 -32.03 -0.01
CA MET A 307 -1.10 -33.44 0.37
C MET A 307 -0.59 -34.40 -0.71
N ARG A 308 -0.84 -34.10 -2.00
CA ARG A 308 -0.29 -34.84 -3.15
C ARG A 308 1.24 -34.81 -3.16
N ASN A 309 1.83 -33.63 -2.95
CA ASN A 309 3.27 -33.43 -2.94
C ASN A 309 3.95 -34.17 -1.79
N VAL A 310 3.34 -34.18 -0.60
CA VAL A 310 3.84 -34.96 0.55
C VAL A 310 3.81 -36.46 0.24
N LEU A 311 2.71 -36.97 -0.31
CA LEU A 311 2.58 -38.39 -0.68
C LEU A 311 3.63 -38.81 -1.72
N GLU A 312 3.88 -37.96 -2.72
CA GLU A 312 4.87 -38.22 -3.77
C GLU A 312 6.31 -38.24 -3.22
N LYS A 313 6.65 -37.28 -2.36
CA LYS A 313 7.97 -37.24 -1.69
C LYS A 313 8.21 -38.48 -0.83
N LEU A 314 7.21 -38.93 -0.08
CA LEU A 314 7.30 -40.15 0.72
C LEU A 314 7.55 -41.39 -0.12
N ARG A 315 6.92 -41.48 -1.30
CA ARG A 315 7.12 -42.58 -2.23
C ARG A 315 8.58 -42.66 -2.70
N VAL A 316 9.15 -41.54 -3.13
CA VAL A 316 10.54 -41.47 -3.59
C VAL A 316 11.52 -41.85 -2.47
N LEU A 317 11.35 -41.28 -1.27
CA LEU A 317 12.21 -41.58 -0.12
C LEU A 317 12.16 -43.07 0.26
N GLN A 318 10.99 -43.70 0.18
CA GLN A 318 10.84 -45.13 0.44
C GLN A 318 11.59 -45.98 -0.61
N GLU A 319 11.44 -45.67 -1.90
CA GLU A 319 12.12 -46.38 -3.00
C GLU A 319 13.65 -46.27 -2.90
N GLU A 320 14.16 -45.08 -2.57
CA GLU A 320 15.59 -44.82 -2.39
C GLU A 320 16.21 -45.63 -1.25
N GLU A 321 15.56 -45.64 -0.07
CA GLU A 321 16.05 -46.37 1.10
C GLU A 321 15.95 -47.89 0.95
N GLU A 322 14.88 -48.39 0.32
CA GLU A 322 14.77 -49.82 -0.03
C GLU A 322 15.90 -50.25 -0.98
N GLY A 323 16.19 -49.45 -2.01
CA GLY A 323 17.28 -49.69 -2.95
C GLY A 323 18.66 -49.70 -2.28
N ARG A 324 18.91 -48.73 -1.39
CA ARG A 324 20.16 -48.64 -0.61
C ARG A 324 20.40 -49.88 0.26
N LEU A 325 19.37 -50.31 0.99
CA LEU A 325 19.45 -51.47 1.89
C LEU A 325 19.66 -52.79 1.12
N GLN A 326 19.06 -52.95 -0.06
CA GLN A 326 19.31 -54.12 -0.92
C GLN A 326 20.72 -54.16 -1.50
N GLY A 327 21.31 -52.99 -1.82
CA GLY A 327 22.69 -52.88 -2.31
C GLY A 327 23.73 -53.39 -1.31
N LEU A 328 23.57 -53.04 -0.03
CA LEU A 328 24.47 -53.44 1.06
C LEU A 328 24.51 -54.97 1.29
N LEU A 329 23.40 -55.67 1.07
CA LEU A 329 23.33 -57.12 1.25
C LEU A 329 24.08 -57.89 0.14
N LYS A 330 24.10 -57.37 -1.10
CA LYS A 330 24.75 -58.02 -2.24
C LYS A 330 26.27 -57.89 -2.22
N SER A 331 26.80 -56.74 -1.78
CA SER A 331 28.24 -56.50 -1.75
C SER A 331 28.99 -57.38 -0.74
N ASN A 332 28.34 -57.77 0.36
CA ASN A 332 28.99 -58.54 1.43
C ASN A 332 29.32 -59.99 1.00
N GLY A 333 28.50 -60.62 0.14
CA GLY A 333 28.70 -62.00 -0.30
C GLY A 333 29.83 -62.23 -1.32
N ALA A 334 30.25 -61.19 -2.07
CA ALA A 334 31.27 -61.32 -3.11
C ALA A 334 32.72 -61.29 -2.58
N CYS A 335 32.93 -60.74 -1.38
CA CYS A 335 34.24 -60.59 -0.74
C CYS A 335 34.91 -61.93 -0.40
N GLU A 336 34.15 -62.86 0.16
CA GLU A 336 34.71 -64.05 0.82
C GLU A 336 35.37 -65.02 -0.16
N GLN A 337 34.89 -65.07 -1.41
CA GLN A 337 35.39 -65.97 -2.45
C GLN A 337 36.82 -65.60 -2.93
N GLN A 338 37.15 -64.31 -3.00
CA GLN A 338 38.41 -63.84 -3.57
C GLN A 338 39.63 -64.11 -2.66
N ARG A 339 39.42 -64.31 -1.34
CA ARG A 339 40.51 -64.36 -0.35
C ARG A 339 41.38 -65.60 -0.46
N ARG A 340 40.81 -66.74 -0.88
CA ARG A 340 41.50 -68.05 -0.94
C ARG A 340 42.48 -68.20 -2.10
N GLN A 341 42.37 -67.40 -3.15
CA GLN A 341 43.21 -67.52 -4.37
C GLN A 341 44.60 -66.90 -4.17
N LEU A 342 44.70 -65.82 -3.40
CA LEU A 342 45.93 -65.02 -3.21
C LEU A 342 47.02 -65.73 -2.39
N GLU A 343 46.64 -66.70 -1.55
CA GLU A 343 47.55 -67.42 -0.66
C GLU A 343 48.57 -68.30 -1.40
N ALA A 344 48.18 -68.91 -2.51
CA ALA A 344 49.01 -69.90 -3.22
C ALA A 344 50.14 -69.27 -4.05
N GLU A 345 49.91 -68.10 -4.67
CA GLU A 345 50.88 -67.43 -5.56
C GLU A 345 52.09 -66.82 -4.79
N LEU A 346 51.95 -66.55 -3.50
CA LEU A 346 53.00 -65.92 -2.68
C LEU A 346 54.18 -66.82 -2.32
N ALA A 347 53.97 -68.12 -2.22
CA ALA A 347 54.98 -69.06 -1.74
C ALA A 347 56.12 -69.26 -2.74
N GLU A 348 55.85 -69.12 -4.04
CA GLU A 348 56.82 -69.38 -5.12
C GLU A 348 57.83 -68.22 -5.27
N PHE A 349 57.37 -66.97 -5.14
CA PHE A 349 58.17 -65.76 -5.33
C PHE A 349 59.29 -65.56 -4.28
N ARG A 350 59.11 -66.08 -3.05
CA ARG A 350 60.13 -65.98 -1.98
C ARG A 350 61.45 -66.71 -2.31
N LYS A 351 61.40 -67.79 -3.08
CA LYS A 351 62.56 -68.67 -3.33
C LYS A 351 63.58 -68.06 -4.29
N ASP A 352 63.13 -67.24 -5.24
CA ASP A 352 63.98 -66.67 -6.29
C ASP A 352 64.80 -65.45 -5.78
N LEU A 353 64.26 -64.71 -4.81
CA LEU A 353 64.90 -63.52 -4.22
C LEU A 353 66.17 -63.83 -3.40
N GLN A 354 66.26 -65.02 -2.81
CA GLN A 354 67.38 -65.40 -1.94
C GLN A 354 68.71 -65.58 -2.70
N LYS A 355 68.68 -65.91 -4.00
CA LYS A 355 69.88 -66.16 -4.82
C LYS A 355 70.59 -64.89 -5.31
N LEU A 356 69.87 -63.78 -5.40
CA LEU A 356 70.38 -62.49 -5.91
C LEU A 356 71.03 -61.63 -4.81
N ALA A 357 70.94 -62.05 -3.55
CA ALA A 357 71.42 -61.30 -2.40
C ALA A 357 72.85 -61.67 -1.94
N GLU A 358 73.47 -62.72 -2.52
CA GLU A 358 74.78 -63.26 -2.11
C GLU A 358 76.00 -62.58 -2.77
N GLU A 359 75.82 -61.58 -3.65
CA GLU A 359 76.91 -60.78 -4.22
C GLU A 359 77.14 -59.49 -3.38
N ASP A 360 78.26 -59.44 -2.64
CA ASP A 360 78.60 -58.40 -1.65
C ASP A 360 78.49 -56.94 -2.16
N LEU A 361 77.66 -56.14 -1.47
CA LEU A 361 77.44 -54.70 -1.67
C LEU A 361 77.65 -53.94 -0.35
N GLU A 362 78.92 -53.63 -0.03
CA GLU A 362 79.30 -52.77 1.11
C GLU A 362 79.77 -51.37 0.65
N PRO A 363 79.47 -50.28 1.37
CA PRO A 363 79.91 -48.92 1.03
C PRO A 363 80.88 -48.35 2.08
N GLU A 364 82.17 -48.17 1.74
CA GLU A 364 83.02 -47.26 2.53
C GLU A 364 83.00 -45.81 2.00
N THR A 365 82.93 -44.91 2.96
CA THR A 365 82.63 -43.48 2.91
C THR A 365 83.89 -42.60 3.07
N LYS A 366 84.11 -41.64 2.16
CA LYS A 366 84.16 -40.16 2.39
C LYS A 366 84.83 -39.42 1.23
N ALA A 367 84.26 -38.24 0.93
CA ALA A 367 84.77 -37.16 0.07
C ALA A 367 85.34 -37.55 -1.31
N SER A 368 84.44 -37.92 -2.22
CA SER A 368 84.78 -38.17 -3.62
C SER A 368 84.82 -36.88 -4.43
N THR A 369 85.95 -36.63 -5.08
CA THR A 369 86.08 -35.71 -6.22
C THR A 369 85.08 -36.06 -7.34
N GLU A 370 84.82 -35.13 -8.26
CA GLU A 370 83.92 -35.36 -9.42
C GLU A 370 84.29 -36.65 -10.18
N ASP A 371 85.58 -37.01 -10.20
CA ASP A 371 86.13 -38.20 -10.87
C ASP A 371 85.90 -39.53 -10.13
N GLU A 372 85.87 -39.56 -8.80
CA GLU A 372 85.65 -40.79 -8.00
C GLU A 372 84.18 -41.24 -7.99
N LEU A 373 83.24 -40.30 -8.16
CA LEU A 373 81.81 -40.59 -8.29
C LEU A 373 81.50 -41.32 -9.61
N VAL A 374 82.24 -41.01 -10.68
CA VAL A 374 82.06 -41.61 -12.01
C VAL A 374 82.49 -43.08 -12.03
N ALA A 375 83.52 -43.47 -11.27
CA ALA A 375 83.99 -44.86 -11.18
C ALA A 375 83.00 -45.78 -10.43
N ARG A 376 82.41 -45.32 -9.33
CA ARG A 376 81.44 -46.10 -8.53
C ARG A 376 80.10 -46.30 -9.24
N TRP A 377 79.66 -45.32 -10.03
CA TRP A 377 78.44 -45.44 -10.83
C TRP A 377 78.47 -46.64 -11.80
N ARG A 378 79.61 -46.87 -12.45
CA ARG A 378 79.77 -47.96 -13.43
C ARG A 378 79.52 -49.35 -12.84
N LEU A 379 79.95 -49.61 -11.60
CA LEU A 379 79.78 -50.91 -10.93
C LEU A 379 78.32 -51.22 -10.57
N TYR A 380 77.57 -50.25 -10.02
CA TYR A 380 76.17 -50.46 -9.60
C TYR A 380 75.17 -50.54 -10.76
N SER A 381 75.53 -50.03 -11.94
CA SER A 381 74.66 -50.09 -13.12
C SER A 381 74.48 -51.53 -13.66
N VAL A 382 75.49 -52.38 -13.48
CA VAL A 382 75.50 -53.78 -13.96
C VAL A 382 74.57 -54.66 -13.12
N THR A 383 74.61 -54.56 -11.80
CA THR A 383 73.74 -55.31 -10.87
C THR A 383 72.27 -54.87 -10.92
N ARG A 384 71.99 -53.61 -11.30
CA ARG A 384 70.61 -53.11 -11.50
C ARG A 384 69.88 -53.78 -12.67
N ALA A 385 70.60 -54.13 -13.73
CA ALA A 385 70.01 -54.72 -14.92
C ALA A 385 69.43 -56.13 -14.67
N ALA A 386 70.06 -56.92 -13.79
CA ALA A 386 69.61 -58.27 -13.44
C ALA A 386 68.35 -58.31 -12.54
N LEU A 387 68.10 -57.27 -11.73
CA LEU A 387 66.91 -57.21 -10.86
C LEU A 387 65.64 -56.70 -11.59
N ALA A 388 65.79 -56.03 -12.73
CA ALA A 388 64.68 -55.50 -13.51
C ALA A 388 63.88 -56.60 -14.25
N THR A 389 64.47 -57.78 -14.48
CA THR A 389 63.80 -58.89 -15.18
C THR A 389 62.75 -59.63 -14.34
N GLU A 390 62.74 -59.48 -13.01
CA GLU A 390 61.80 -60.17 -12.08
C GLU A 390 60.61 -59.31 -11.59
N GLU A 391 60.50 -58.05 -12.02
CA GLU A 391 59.48 -57.07 -11.60
C GLU A 391 58.00 -57.40 -11.92
N PRO A 392 57.63 -57.98 -13.07
CA PRO A 392 56.21 -58.19 -13.42
C PRO A 392 55.47 -59.19 -12.52
N ARG A 393 56.20 -60.01 -11.74
CA ARG A 393 55.60 -60.93 -10.75
C ARG A 393 55.06 -60.19 -9.51
N VAL A 394 55.62 -59.03 -9.14
CA VAL A 394 55.21 -58.24 -7.96
C VAL A 394 53.90 -57.47 -8.21
N ASP A 395 53.73 -56.91 -9.40
CA ASP A 395 52.53 -56.14 -9.74
C ASP A 395 51.26 -57.00 -9.74
N ARG A 396 51.40 -58.27 -10.14
CA ARG A 396 50.30 -59.25 -10.13
C ARG A 396 49.81 -59.53 -8.69
N LEU A 397 50.72 -59.75 -7.76
CA LEU A 397 50.42 -60.03 -6.35
C LEU A 397 49.79 -58.81 -5.64
N GLN A 398 50.22 -57.57 -5.94
CA GLN A 398 49.62 -56.36 -5.39
C GLN A 398 48.21 -56.08 -5.92
N ALA A 399 47.95 -56.37 -7.21
CA ALA A 399 46.64 -56.16 -7.82
C ALA A 399 45.56 -57.08 -7.22
N GLN A 400 45.91 -58.31 -6.85
CA GLN A 400 45.01 -59.25 -6.21
C GLN A 400 44.74 -58.86 -4.73
N LEU A 401 45.74 -58.37 -3.99
CA LEU A 401 45.55 -57.89 -2.60
C LEU A 401 44.68 -56.62 -2.51
N LYS A 402 44.85 -55.66 -3.45
CA LYS A 402 44.03 -54.43 -3.49
C LYS A 402 42.54 -54.70 -3.68
N LYS A 403 42.17 -55.77 -4.38
CA LYS A 403 40.76 -56.17 -4.57
C LYS A 403 40.12 -56.69 -3.28
N LEU A 404 40.91 -57.23 -2.36
CA LEU A 404 40.44 -57.81 -1.10
C LEU A 404 40.36 -56.81 0.05
N ILE A 405 41.21 -55.78 0.07
CA ILE A 405 41.21 -54.72 1.10
C ILE A 405 40.00 -53.78 0.97
N ALA A 406 39.30 -53.80 -0.18
CA ALA A 406 38.10 -52.99 -0.41
C ALA A 406 36.86 -53.46 0.39
N PHE A 407 36.95 -54.58 1.12
CA PHE A 407 35.85 -55.14 1.89
C PHE A 407 36.14 -55.12 3.41
N PRO A 408 35.12 -54.99 4.28
CA PRO A 408 35.30 -54.55 5.66
C PRO A 408 35.60 -55.66 6.70
N GLN A 409 36.03 -56.86 6.29
CA GLN A 409 36.38 -57.93 7.22
C GLN A 409 37.87 -58.29 7.17
N ASP A 410 38.47 -58.45 8.35
CA ASP A 410 39.91 -58.42 8.64
C ASP A 410 40.78 -59.31 7.72
N PRO A 411 41.60 -58.72 6.81
CA PRO A 411 42.55 -59.44 5.96
C PRO A 411 43.99 -59.45 6.51
N GLN A 412 44.21 -58.99 7.75
CA GLN A 412 45.54 -58.73 8.35
C GLN A 412 46.60 -59.84 8.13
N PRO A 413 46.37 -61.14 8.45
CA PRO A 413 47.42 -62.15 8.32
C PRO A 413 47.88 -62.43 6.88
N LEU A 414 47.03 -62.12 5.89
CA LEU A 414 47.32 -62.33 4.46
C LEU A 414 47.98 -61.13 3.81
N SER A 415 47.51 -59.93 4.17
CA SER A 415 48.17 -58.67 3.84
C SER A 415 49.63 -58.70 4.28
N ASP A 416 49.90 -59.10 5.52
CA ASP A 416 51.24 -59.02 6.10
C ASP A 416 52.25 -59.95 5.40
N SER A 417 51.79 -61.13 4.98
CA SER A 417 52.60 -62.11 4.25
C SER A 417 52.95 -61.67 2.82
N VAL A 418 51.99 -61.06 2.10
CA VAL A 418 52.23 -60.46 0.76
C VAL A 418 53.22 -59.31 0.89
N VAL A 419 52.99 -58.43 1.87
CA VAL A 419 53.76 -57.23 2.09
C VAL A 419 55.20 -57.57 2.48
N ALA A 420 55.45 -58.56 3.35
CA ALA A 420 56.82 -58.95 3.74
C ALA A 420 57.69 -59.38 2.55
N THR A 421 57.14 -60.19 1.64
CA THR A 421 57.87 -60.70 0.47
C THR A 421 58.18 -59.60 -0.56
N ILE A 422 57.19 -58.75 -0.81
CA ILE A 422 57.38 -57.59 -1.69
C ILE A 422 58.38 -56.62 -1.07
N GLN A 423 58.36 -56.45 0.25
CA GLN A 423 59.36 -55.64 0.94
C GLN A 423 60.78 -56.17 0.76
N GLU A 424 61.01 -57.49 0.73
CA GLU A 424 62.35 -58.05 0.51
C GLU A 424 62.87 -57.79 -0.92
N PHE A 425 62.04 -58.01 -1.95
CA PHE A 425 62.39 -57.66 -3.34
C PHE A 425 62.63 -56.15 -3.51
N GLN A 426 61.72 -55.34 -2.95
CA GLN A 426 61.83 -53.88 -3.00
C GLN A 426 63.05 -53.39 -2.20
N ARG A 427 63.45 -54.05 -1.10
CA ARG A 427 64.67 -53.70 -0.35
C ARG A 427 65.92 -53.97 -1.19
N LEU A 428 66.00 -55.10 -1.88
CA LEU A 428 67.18 -55.45 -2.69
C LEU A 428 67.28 -54.57 -3.95
N LYS A 429 66.16 -54.36 -4.66
CA LYS A 429 66.05 -53.44 -5.80
C LYS A 429 66.31 -51.99 -5.39
N ALA A 430 65.77 -51.55 -4.26
CA ALA A 430 66.02 -50.21 -3.75
C ALA A 430 67.46 -50.06 -3.27
N LYS A 431 68.10 -51.08 -2.69
CA LYS A 431 69.51 -50.99 -2.26
C LYS A 431 70.43 -50.76 -3.47
N THR A 432 70.31 -51.56 -4.54
CA THR A 432 71.12 -51.41 -5.77
C THR A 432 70.76 -50.17 -6.58
N SER A 433 69.46 -49.86 -6.72
CA SER A 433 69.00 -48.64 -7.41
C SER A 433 69.34 -47.38 -6.64
N ARG A 434 69.30 -47.37 -5.31
CA ARG A 434 69.74 -46.21 -4.49
C ARG A 434 71.23 -45.97 -4.62
N LEU A 435 72.07 -47.01 -4.66
CA LEU A 435 73.51 -46.84 -4.79
C LEU A 435 73.91 -46.33 -6.19
N CYS A 436 73.30 -46.86 -7.26
CA CYS A 436 73.51 -46.40 -8.63
C CYS A 436 72.94 -44.98 -8.86
N ASN A 437 71.69 -44.76 -8.45
CA ASN A 437 71.04 -43.46 -8.59
C ASN A 437 71.65 -42.42 -7.65
N ALA A 438 72.16 -42.76 -6.46
CA ALA A 438 72.82 -41.78 -5.60
C ALA A 438 74.11 -41.24 -6.22
N ALA A 439 74.89 -42.07 -6.90
CA ALA A 439 76.08 -41.62 -7.63
C ALA A 439 75.71 -40.77 -8.86
N ASP A 440 74.73 -41.21 -9.65
CA ASP A 440 74.20 -40.47 -10.82
C ASP A 440 73.58 -39.13 -10.44
N VAL A 441 72.70 -39.13 -9.44
CA VAL A 441 71.97 -37.96 -8.97
C VAL A 441 72.92 -36.97 -8.30
N GLN A 442 73.95 -37.41 -7.59
CA GLN A 442 74.93 -36.49 -7.00
C GLN A 442 75.78 -35.77 -8.05
N LEU A 443 76.16 -36.46 -9.14
CA LEU A 443 76.85 -35.85 -10.29
C LEU A 443 75.91 -34.94 -11.10
N TRP A 444 74.70 -35.40 -11.39
CA TRP A 444 73.71 -34.64 -12.17
C TRP A 444 73.15 -33.42 -11.41
N GLN A 445 72.85 -33.53 -10.11
CA GLN A 445 72.37 -32.39 -9.31
C GLN A 445 73.41 -31.28 -9.20
N ARG A 446 74.70 -31.62 -9.07
CA ARG A 446 75.76 -30.59 -8.99
C ARG A 446 75.90 -29.81 -10.30
N LEU A 447 75.66 -30.44 -11.44
CA LEU A 447 75.75 -29.82 -12.76
C LEU A 447 74.43 -29.15 -13.19
N GLN A 448 73.28 -29.55 -12.65
CA GLN A 448 71.97 -28.98 -12.99
C GLN A 448 71.53 -27.80 -12.10
N ARG A 449 72.17 -27.57 -10.94
CA ARG A 449 71.85 -26.46 -10.00
C ARG A 449 71.72 -25.08 -10.65
N PRO A 450 72.66 -24.62 -11.50
CA PRO A 450 72.53 -23.31 -12.16
C PRO A 450 71.30 -23.17 -13.07
N LEU A 451 70.82 -24.28 -13.64
CA LEU A 451 69.58 -24.29 -14.43
C LEU A 451 68.33 -24.26 -13.56
N GLN A 452 68.36 -24.89 -12.39
CA GLN A 452 67.24 -24.86 -11.43
C GLN A 452 67.06 -23.46 -10.84
N ASP A 453 68.16 -22.78 -10.50
CA ASP A 453 68.13 -21.40 -10.00
C ASP A 453 67.59 -20.44 -11.07
N LEU A 454 67.90 -20.68 -12.36
CA LEU A 454 67.32 -19.95 -13.49
C LEU A 454 65.82 -20.20 -13.68
N GLN A 455 65.33 -21.42 -13.43
CA GLN A 455 63.89 -21.71 -13.51
C GLN A 455 63.11 -21.06 -12.35
N LEU A 456 63.69 -21.05 -11.14
CA LEU A 456 63.12 -20.34 -9.99
C LEU A 456 63.08 -18.83 -10.26
N TRP A 457 64.17 -18.28 -10.81
CA TRP A 457 64.21 -16.90 -11.25
C TRP A 457 63.19 -16.62 -12.36
N ARG A 458 63.04 -17.51 -13.36
CA ARG A 458 62.05 -17.38 -14.44
C ARG A 458 60.63 -17.34 -13.91
N ALA A 459 60.28 -18.22 -12.96
CA ALA A 459 58.98 -18.23 -12.32
C ALA A 459 58.72 -16.93 -11.53
N LEU A 460 59.73 -16.44 -10.80
CA LEU A 460 59.66 -15.15 -10.10
C LEU A 460 59.51 -13.97 -11.08
N ALA A 461 60.30 -13.93 -12.15
CA ALA A 461 60.25 -12.90 -13.18
C ALA A 461 58.90 -12.87 -13.90
N GLN A 462 58.38 -14.05 -14.28
CA GLN A 462 57.07 -14.16 -14.92
C GLN A 462 55.94 -13.76 -13.97
N ARG A 463 55.97 -14.22 -12.71
CA ARG A 463 55.01 -13.80 -11.69
C ARG A 463 55.04 -12.29 -11.47
N LEU A 464 56.21 -11.68 -11.41
CA LEU A 464 56.34 -10.23 -11.26
C LEU A 464 55.78 -9.50 -12.49
N LEU A 465 56.00 -10.00 -13.71
CA LEU A 465 55.41 -9.45 -14.92
C LEU A 465 53.88 -9.57 -14.94
N ASP A 466 53.34 -10.72 -14.54
CA ASP A 466 51.89 -11.00 -14.55
C ASP A 466 51.16 -10.21 -13.46
N VAL A 467 51.65 -10.24 -12.22
CA VAL A 467 51.07 -9.50 -11.09
C VAL A 467 51.13 -8.00 -11.36
N THR A 468 52.21 -7.52 -11.98
CA THR A 468 52.32 -6.10 -12.26
C THR A 468 51.59 -5.66 -13.52
N ALA A 469 51.14 -6.54 -14.42
CA ALA A 469 50.63 -6.18 -15.75
C ALA A 469 49.51 -5.12 -15.74
N SER A 470 48.62 -5.17 -14.74
CA SER A 470 47.43 -4.33 -14.65
C SER A 470 47.24 -3.67 -13.28
N LEU A 471 48.33 -3.35 -12.56
CA LEU A 471 48.23 -2.66 -11.27
C LEU A 471 47.78 -1.20 -11.45
N PRO A 472 46.65 -0.78 -10.85
CA PRO A 472 46.11 0.56 -11.01
C PRO A 472 46.42 1.51 -9.84
N ASP A 473 47.01 1.02 -8.74
CA ASP A 473 47.12 1.73 -7.47
C ASP A 473 48.58 2.04 -7.06
N PRO A 474 48.88 3.29 -6.61
CA PRO A 474 50.22 3.70 -6.22
C PRO A 474 50.91 2.86 -5.12
N PRO A 475 50.22 2.38 -4.06
CA PRO A 475 50.85 1.58 -3.00
C PRO A 475 51.40 0.24 -3.49
N SER A 476 50.67 -0.42 -4.41
CA SER A 476 51.13 -1.66 -5.02
C SER A 476 52.34 -1.44 -5.94
N ILE A 477 52.36 -0.33 -6.70
CA ILE A 477 53.52 0.03 -7.54
C ILE A 477 54.78 0.21 -6.68
N HIS A 478 54.68 0.90 -5.55
CA HIS A 478 55.81 1.07 -4.62
C HIS A 478 56.31 -0.25 -3.99
N THR A 479 55.43 -1.25 -3.85
CA THR A 479 55.77 -2.55 -3.27
C THR A 479 56.50 -3.46 -4.26
N PHE A 480 56.09 -3.45 -5.53
CA PHE A 480 56.62 -4.36 -6.56
C PHE A 480 57.81 -3.80 -7.33
N LEU A 481 57.99 -2.47 -7.40
CA LEU A 481 59.11 -1.86 -8.11
C LEU A 481 60.48 -2.30 -7.56
N PRO A 482 60.75 -2.32 -6.23
CA PRO A 482 62.02 -2.81 -5.68
C PRO A 482 62.23 -4.31 -5.92
N GLN A 483 61.15 -5.10 -5.98
CA GLN A 483 61.23 -6.55 -6.25
C GLN A 483 61.63 -6.84 -7.69
N ILE A 484 61.16 -6.04 -8.66
CA ILE A 484 61.59 -6.11 -10.06
C ILE A 484 63.08 -5.73 -10.17
N GLU A 485 63.53 -4.72 -9.45
CA GLU A 485 64.96 -4.32 -9.43
C GLU A 485 65.86 -5.42 -8.87
N ALA A 486 65.46 -6.08 -7.77
CA ALA A 486 66.17 -7.22 -7.22
C ALA A 486 66.21 -8.42 -8.18
N ALA A 487 65.10 -8.71 -8.88
CA ALA A 487 65.06 -9.77 -9.88
C ALA A 487 65.98 -9.50 -11.09
N LEU A 488 66.13 -8.23 -11.51
CA LEU A 488 67.06 -7.86 -12.57
C LEU A 488 68.54 -8.05 -12.17
N ALA A 489 68.89 -7.82 -10.90
CA ALA A 489 70.23 -8.08 -10.38
C ALA A 489 70.55 -9.59 -10.36
N GLU A 490 69.62 -10.42 -9.87
CA GLU A 490 69.76 -11.88 -9.83
C GLU A 490 69.89 -12.49 -11.24
N SER A 491 69.12 -11.97 -12.20
CA SER A 491 69.22 -12.34 -13.61
C SER A 491 70.62 -12.17 -14.19
N SER A 492 71.36 -11.17 -13.71
CA SER A 492 72.70 -10.84 -14.21
C SER A 492 73.74 -11.81 -13.65
N ARG A 493 73.61 -12.21 -12.37
CA ARG A 493 74.45 -13.22 -11.72
C ARG A 493 74.32 -14.61 -12.36
N LEU A 494 73.09 -15.04 -12.66
CA LEU A 494 72.82 -16.35 -13.27
C LEU A 494 73.38 -16.46 -14.70
N LYS A 495 73.48 -15.34 -15.43
CA LYS A 495 74.13 -15.31 -16.76
C LYS A 495 75.57 -15.82 -16.70
N GLU A 496 76.32 -15.36 -15.71
CA GLU A 496 77.74 -15.65 -15.52
C GLU A 496 77.97 -17.14 -15.16
N GLN A 497 77.12 -17.72 -14.31
CA GLN A 497 77.23 -19.13 -13.92
C GLN A 497 76.93 -20.10 -15.08
N LEU A 498 75.98 -19.77 -15.95
CA LEU A 498 75.60 -20.61 -17.08
C LEU A 498 76.65 -20.61 -18.20
N THR A 499 77.38 -19.50 -18.38
CA THR A 499 78.52 -19.45 -19.31
C THR A 499 79.66 -20.38 -18.89
N ILE A 500 79.88 -20.56 -17.58
CA ILE A 500 80.89 -21.50 -17.06
C ILE A 500 80.50 -22.96 -17.36
N LEU A 501 79.22 -23.30 -17.28
CA LEU A 501 78.72 -24.65 -17.58
C LEU A 501 78.87 -25.04 -19.06
N GLN A 502 78.72 -24.07 -19.97
CA GLN A 502 78.91 -24.30 -21.41
C GLN A 502 80.35 -24.69 -21.78
N LEU A 503 81.33 -24.35 -20.94
CA LEU A 503 82.73 -24.70 -21.12
C LEU A 503 83.07 -26.16 -20.71
N LYS A 504 82.14 -26.91 -20.08
CA LYS A 504 82.33 -28.30 -19.57
C LYS A 504 81.76 -29.43 -20.47
N LYS A 505 81.64 -29.20 -21.78
CA LYS A 505 80.93 -30.06 -22.74
C LYS A 505 81.41 -31.53 -22.80
N ASP A 506 82.73 -31.75 -22.82
CA ASP A 506 83.30 -33.07 -23.12
C ASP A 506 83.09 -34.08 -21.97
N LEU A 507 83.00 -33.60 -20.72
CA LEU A 507 82.83 -34.43 -19.53
C LEU A 507 81.38 -34.92 -19.37
N LEU A 508 80.39 -34.10 -19.76
CA LEU A 508 78.97 -34.45 -19.72
C LEU A 508 78.63 -35.60 -20.69
N GLY A 509 79.26 -35.62 -21.87
CA GLY A 509 79.01 -36.65 -22.89
C GLY A 509 79.46 -38.05 -22.47
N GLY A 510 80.48 -38.15 -21.61
CA GLY A 510 81.04 -39.41 -21.14
C GLY A 510 80.29 -40.07 -19.97
N VAL A 511 79.59 -39.31 -19.13
CA VAL A 511 78.91 -39.82 -17.92
C VAL A 511 77.41 -40.05 -18.15
N PHE A 512 76.76 -39.17 -18.91
CA PHE A 512 75.31 -39.19 -19.10
C PHE A 512 74.88 -39.63 -20.50
N GLY A 513 75.84 -39.87 -21.40
CA GLY A 513 75.63 -40.15 -22.81
C GLY A 513 75.57 -38.88 -23.67
N GLN A 514 76.02 -39.01 -24.92
CA GLN A 514 76.15 -37.90 -25.88
C GLN A 514 74.83 -37.15 -26.10
N GLU A 515 73.70 -37.87 -26.13
CA GLU A 515 72.38 -37.27 -26.30
C GLU A 515 71.96 -36.44 -25.09
N ARG A 516 72.11 -36.94 -23.85
CA ARG A 516 71.71 -36.20 -22.64
C ARG A 516 72.59 -34.96 -22.40
N ALA A 517 73.87 -35.04 -22.75
CA ALA A 517 74.79 -33.91 -22.68
C ALA A 517 74.48 -32.83 -23.72
N ALA A 518 74.20 -33.22 -24.96
CA ALA A 518 73.78 -32.31 -26.02
C ALA A 518 72.45 -31.63 -25.66
N VAL A 519 71.48 -32.39 -25.15
CA VAL A 519 70.19 -31.87 -24.67
C VAL A 519 70.39 -30.88 -23.51
N LEU A 520 71.26 -31.17 -22.53
CA LEU A 520 71.54 -30.24 -21.43
C LEU A 520 72.17 -28.93 -21.93
N LEU A 521 73.15 -29.00 -22.85
CA LEU A 521 73.82 -27.81 -23.38
C LEU A 521 72.91 -26.98 -24.27
N GLU A 522 72.06 -27.63 -25.07
CA GLU A 522 71.01 -26.96 -25.83
C GLU A 522 69.97 -26.33 -24.89
N GLN A 523 69.59 -27.02 -23.82
CA GLN A 523 68.71 -26.49 -22.77
C GLN A 523 69.31 -25.28 -22.06
N VAL A 524 70.63 -25.25 -21.83
CA VAL A 524 71.34 -24.09 -21.27
C VAL A 524 71.30 -22.92 -22.25
N ALA A 525 71.58 -23.16 -23.54
CA ALA A 525 71.57 -22.13 -24.56
C ALA A 525 70.15 -21.55 -24.82
N THR A 526 69.11 -22.39 -24.81
CA THR A 526 67.72 -21.93 -24.90
C THR A 526 67.30 -21.16 -23.66
N SER A 527 67.63 -21.66 -22.46
CA SER A 527 67.26 -20.97 -21.21
C SER A 527 67.98 -19.63 -21.02
N VAL A 528 69.22 -19.49 -21.51
CA VAL A 528 69.93 -18.20 -21.56
C VAL A 528 69.21 -17.18 -22.44
N ARG A 529 68.74 -17.59 -23.63
CA ARG A 529 67.95 -16.74 -24.54
C ARG A 529 66.60 -16.33 -23.93
N ASP A 530 65.89 -17.29 -23.34
CA ASP A 530 64.61 -17.04 -22.65
C ASP A 530 64.77 -16.04 -21.50
N ARG A 531 65.86 -16.15 -20.74
CA ARG A 531 66.17 -15.21 -19.66
C ARG A 531 66.49 -13.81 -20.17
N ASP A 532 67.28 -13.67 -21.23
CA ASP A 532 67.56 -12.35 -21.83
C ASP A 532 66.25 -11.68 -22.30
N LEU A 533 65.31 -12.44 -22.88
CA LEU A 533 63.98 -11.93 -23.25
C LEU A 533 63.16 -11.46 -22.04
N LEU A 534 63.09 -12.27 -20.97
CA LEU A 534 62.36 -11.93 -19.75
C LEU A 534 62.99 -10.75 -18.99
N HIS A 535 64.31 -10.66 -18.96
CA HIS A 535 65.04 -9.54 -18.39
C HIS A 535 64.67 -8.22 -19.08
N ASN A 536 64.63 -8.23 -20.42
CA ASN A 536 64.20 -7.05 -21.20
C ASN A 536 62.73 -6.68 -20.94
N ARG A 537 61.84 -7.66 -20.80
CA ARG A 537 60.42 -7.42 -20.44
C ARG A 537 60.29 -6.80 -19.04
N LEU A 538 61.08 -7.26 -18.07
CA LEU A 538 61.12 -6.68 -16.72
C LEU A 538 61.62 -5.23 -16.74
N LEU A 539 62.66 -4.92 -17.53
CA LEU A 539 63.14 -3.55 -17.73
C LEU A 539 62.07 -2.64 -18.33
N GLN A 540 61.37 -3.10 -19.37
CA GLN A 540 60.26 -2.36 -19.96
C GLN A 540 59.14 -2.14 -18.95
N ARG A 541 58.77 -3.15 -18.16
CA ARG A 541 57.73 -3.01 -17.12
C ARG A 541 58.15 -2.02 -16.03
N LYS A 542 59.41 -2.06 -15.58
CA LYS A 542 59.96 -1.08 -14.63
C LYS A 542 59.74 0.36 -15.12
N SER A 543 60.11 0.66 -16.37
CA SER A 543 59.95 2.00 -16.94
C SER A 543 58.48 2.44 -17.01
N LYS A 544 57.56 1.53 -17.37
CA LYS A 544 56.12 1.80 -17.41
C LYS A 544 55.55 2.10 -16.03
N LEU A 545 55.91 1.31 -15.02
CA LEU A 545 55.46 1.51 -13.64
C LEU A 545 55.95 2.85 -13.06
N GLN A 546 57.18 3.24 -13.37
CA GLN A 546 57.73 4.55 -12.96
C GLN A 546 56.98 5.72 -13.62
N SER A 547 56.63 5.59 -14.90
CA SER A 547 55.81 6.59 -15.61
C SER A 547 54.41 6.71 -15.01
N SER A 548 53.74 5.59 -14.70
CA SER A 548 52.41 5.61 -14.07
C SER A 548 52.44 6.26 -12.68
N LEU A 549 53.50 6.06 -11.90
CA LEU A 549 53.63 6.71 -10.59
C LEU A 549 53.75 8.24 -10.70
N ALA A 550 54.48 8.75 -11.70
CA ALA A 550 54.55 10.17 -11.97
C ALA A 550 53.17 10.75 -12.35
N GLN A 551 52.44 10.05 -13.22
CA GLN A 551 51.08 10.44 -13.64
C GLN A 551 50.09 10.51 -12.46
N HIS A 552 50.16 9.57 -11.52
CA HIS A 552 49.34 9.61 -10.30
C HIS A 552 49.62 10.83 -9.43
N LYS A 553 50.90 11.22 -9.32
CA LYS A 553 51.31 12.40 -8.56
C LYS A 553 50.79 13.68 -9.22
N ASP A 554 50.92 13.80 -10.54
CA ASP A 554 50.50 14.98 -11.30
C ASP A 554 48.97 15.14 -11.28
N PHE A 555 48.23 14.03 -11.41
CA PHE A 555 46.77 14.04 -11.27
C PHE A 555 46.31 14.48 -9.87
N GLY A 556 46.92 13.95 -8.81
CA GLY A 556 46.60 14.32 -7.44
C GLY A 556 46.80 15.82 -7.17
N ALA A 557 47.92 16.38 -7.65
CA ALA A 557 48.23 17.79 -7.50
C ALA A 557 47.23 18.73 -8.21
N ALA A 558 46.63 18.30 -9.32
CA ALA A 558 45.61 19.06 -10.04
C ALA A 558 44.19 18.85 -9.47
N PHE A 559 43.86 17.65 -8.99
CA PHE A 559 42.53 17.29 -8.52
C PHE A 559 42.17 17.88 -7.15
N GLU A 560 43.09 17.80 -6.16
CA GLU A 560 42.81 18.25 -4.78
C GLU A 560 42.40 19.73 -4.67
N PRO A 561 43.05 20.69 -5.37
CA PRO A 561 42.62 22.09 -5.36
C PRO A 561 41.21 22.29 -5.92
N LEU A 562 40.82 21.55 -6.97
CA LEU A 562 39.49 21.67 -7.58
C LEU A 562 38.40 21.16 -6.66
N GLN A 563 38.63 20.03 -6.00
CA GLN A 563 37.70 19.51 -5.00
C GLN A 563 37.49 20.51 -3.86
N LYS A 564 38.56 21.17 -3.39
CA LYS A 564 38.47 22.21 -2.36
C LYS A 564 37.69 23.44 -2.84
N LYS A 565 37.95 23.93 -4.06
CA LYS A 565 37.22 25.07 -4.66
C LYS A 565 35.72 24.77 -4.80
N LEU A 566 35.38 23.56 -5.23
CA LEU A 566 33.98 23.13 -5.37
C LEU A 566 33.24 23.12 -4.03
N LEU A 567 33.88 22.63 -2.97
CA LEU A 567 33.31 22.64 -1.62
C LEU A 567 33.13 24.06 -1.08
N ASP A 568 34.10 24.94 -1.31
CA ASP A 568 34.03 26.35 -0.91
C ASP A 568 32.89 27.10 -1.61
N LEU A 569 32.76 26.93 -2.94
CA LEU A 569 31.64 27.49 -3.70
C LEU A 569 30.30 26.99 -3.18
N ARG A 570 30.18 25.68 -2.85
CA ARG A 570 28.95 25.12 -2.30
C ARG A 570 28.53 25.80 -0.99
N ILE A 571 29.48 26.08 -0.10
CA ILE A 571 29.22 26.76 1.17
C ILE A 571 28.76 28.20 0.91
N ARG A 572 29.44 28.94 0.02
CA ARG A 572 29.10 30.33 -0.31
C ARG A 572 27.73 30.45 -0.98
N ILE A 573 27.38 29.53 -1.89
CA ILE A 573 26.05 29.48 -2.53
C ILE A 573 24.96 29.19 -1.49
N GLN A 574 25.21 28.28 -0.55
CA GLN A 574 24.26 27.97 0.51
C GLN A 574 23.97 29.17 1.43
N ALA A 575 24.96 30.01 1.70
CA ALA A 575 24.81 31.22 2.51
C ALA A 575 23.86 32.25 1.88
N GLU A 576 23.72 32.25 0.56
CA GLU A 576 22.87 33.20 -0.19
C GLU A 576 21.43 32.69 -0.40
N ASN A 577 20.98 31.62 0.27
CA ASN A 577 19.59 31.14 0.16
C ASN A 577 18.56 31.99 0.93
N GLY A 578 18.98 32.92 1.79
CA GLY A 578 18.08 33.73 2.61
C GLY A 578 17.28 34.78 1.82
N LEU A 579 16.02 35.00 2.19
CA LEU A 579 15.20 36.07 1.62
C LEU A 579 15.62 37.44 2.17
N GLN A 580 15.67 38.45 1.30
CA GLN A 580 16.07 39.81 1.67
C GLN A 580 14.84 40.68 1.98
N ARG A 581 15.06 41.68 2.84
CA ARG A 581 14.02 42.60 3.33
C ARG A 581 13.51 43.55 2.24
N ASP A 582 14.42 44.23 1.56
CA ASP A 582 14.10 45.33 0.65
C ASP A 582 14.69 45.11 -0.75
N LEU A 583 14.27 45.94 -1.71
CA LEU A 583 14.76 45.87 -3.09
C LEU A 583 16.29 46.01 -3.19
N PRO A 584 16.97 46.93 -2.48
CA PRO A 584 18.43 47.01 -2.47
C PRO A 584 19.10 45.74 -1.94
N GLY A 585 18.56 45.12 -0.89
CA GLY A 585 19.06 43.85 -0.36
C GLY A 585 18.96 42.72 -1.40
N LYS A 586 17.82 42.61 -2.09
CA LYS A 586 17.61 41.63 -3.17
C LYS A 586 18.57 41.87 -4.35
N GLN A 587 18.79 43.13 -4.74
CA GLN A 587 19.74 43.48 -5.80
C GLN A 587 21.19 43.14 -5.40
N ALA A 588 21.59 43.42 -4.16
CA ALA A 588 22.94 43.08 -3.68
C ALA A 588 23.17 41.57 -3.61
N GLN A 589 22.15 40.79 -3.21
CA GLN A 589 22.18 39.33 -3.25
C GLN A 589 22.36 38.82 -4.68
N LEU A 590 21.61 39.37 -5.64
CA LEU A 590 21.74 39.00 -7.05
C LEU A 590 23.15 39.25 -7.58
N SER A 591 23.76 40.41 -7.27
CA SER A 591 25.13 40.71 -7.70
C SER A 591 26.17 39.76 -7.11
N ARG A 592 26.01 39.34 -5.84
CA ARG A 592 26.89 38.33 -5.23
C ARG A 592 26.74 36.96 -5.90
N LEU A 593 25.50 36.55 -6.18
CA LEU A 593 25.20 35.30 -6.88
C LEU A 593 25.77 35.27 -8.31
N GLN A 594 25.74 36.39 -9.03
CA GLN A 594 26.36 36.53 -10.35
C GLN A 594 27.89 36.40 -10.28
N GLY A 595 28.54 36.97 -9.26
CA GLY A 595 29.98 36.76 -9.04
C GLY A 595 30.33 35.29 -8.76
N LEU A 596 29.50 34.59 -7.97
CA LEU A 596 29.65 33.15 -7.75
C LEU A 596 29.43 32.33 -9.03
N GLN A 597 28.60 32.80 -9.96
CA GLN A 597 28.37 32.16 -11.26
C GLN A 597 29.61 32.24 -12.15
N GLU A 598 30.30 33.38 -12.18
CA GLU A 598 31.57 33.54 -12.89
C GLU A 598 32.68 32.65 -12.32
N GLU A 599 32.80 32.60 -10.97
CA GLU A 599 33.72 31.67 -10.31
C GLU A 599 33.38 30.19 -10.61
N GLY A 600 32.09 29.88 -10.73
CA GLY A 600 31.61 28.56 -11.15
C GLY A 600 32.02 28.22 -12.59
N LEU A 601 32.00 29.17 -13.52
CA LEU A 601 32.44 28.94 -14.90
C LEU A 601 33.96 28.72 -14.98
N ASP A 602 34.76 29.47 -14.23
CA ASP A 602 36.21 29.26 -14.13
C ASP A 602 36.54 27.88 -13.54
N LEU A 603 35.82 27.44 -12.50
CA LEU A 603 35.96 26.10 -11.96
C LEU A 603 35.65 25.03 -13.03
N GLY A 604 34.61 25.23 -13.84
CA GLY A 604 34.26 24.33 -14.95
C GLY A 604 35.38 24.19 -15.97
N ALA A 605 36.01 25.30 -16.37
CA ALA A 605 37.15 25.29 -17.28
C ALA A 605 38.34 24.52 -16.69
N GLN A 606 38.60 24.66 -15.39
CA GLN A 606 39.69 23.95 -14.71
C GLN A 606 39.39 22.44 -14.54
N VAL A 607 38.13 22.06 -14.33
CA VAL A 607 37.69 20.65 -14.30
C VAL A 607 37.91 20.00 -15.66
N GLU A 608 37.55 20.67 -16.76
CA GLU A 608 37.79 20.17 -18.12
C GLU A 608 39.28 20.11 -18.48
N ALA A 609 40.09 21.10 -18.06
CA ALA A 609 41.54 21.05 -18.26
C ALA A 609 42.20 19.87 -17.53
N THR A 610 41.74 19.56 -16.31
CA THR A 610 42.25 18.44 -15.51
C THR A 610 41.83 17.09 -16.08
N ARG A 611 40.73 17.04 -16.84
CA ARG A 611 40.28 15.82 -17.55
C ARG A 611 41.30 15.32 -18.58
N SER A 612 42.12 16.20 -19.17
CA SER A 612 43.19 15.77 -20.09
C SER A 612 44.34 14.99 -19.41
N LEU A 613 44.42 15.00 -18.08
CA LEU A 613 45.42 14.24 -17.32
C LEU A 613 45.00 12.76 -17.10
N ILE A 614 43.79 12.38 -17.53
CA ILE A 614 43.29 11.01 -17.41
C ILE A 614 43.76 10.18 -18.60
N GLN A 615 44.92 9.53 -18.47
CA GLN A 615 45.44 8.56 -19.46
C GLN A 615 45.01 7.13 -19.07
N ASP A 616 43.75 6.80 -19.31
CA ASP A 616 43.15 5.45 -19.16
C ASP A 616 43.15 4.85 -17.73
N ASN A 617 43.32 5.66 -16.68
CA ASN A 617 43.19 5.15 -15.31
C ASN A 617 41.72 5.19 -14.85
N PRO A 618 41.06 4.03 -14.63
CA PRO A 618 39.64 3.98 -14.27
C PRO A 618 39.33 4.63 -12.92
N ASN A 619 40.29 4.66 -11.99
CA ASN A 619 40.10 5.31 -10.69
C ASN A 619 40.16 6.84 -10.82
N HIS A 620 41.04 7.37 -11.68
CA HIS A 620 41.05 8.81 -11.99
C HIS A 620 39.81 9.21 -12.78
N GLN A 621 39.37 8.37 -13.73
CA GLN A 621 38.15 8.56 -14.48
C GLN A 621 36.94 8.66 -13.55
N HIS A 622 36.73 7.69 -12.66
CA HIS A 622 35.63 7.72 -11.69
C HIS A 622 35.69 8.95 -10.77
N LYS A 623 36.87 9.34 -10.28
CA LYS A 623 37.02 10.55 -9.45
C LYS A 623 36.68 11.83 -10.22
N MET A 624 37.08 11.91 -11.49
CA MET A 624 36.77 13.04 -12.36
C MET A 624 35.30 13.08 -12.76
N ASP A 625 34.69 11.93 -13.02
CA ASP A 625 33.25 11.83 -13.32
C ASP A 625 32.42 12.25 -12.10
N GLN A 626 32.80 11.81 -10.89
CA GLN A 626 32.16 12.26 -9.66
C GLN A 626 32.30 13.77 -9.45
N LEU A 627 33.52 14.32 -9.61
CA LEU A 627 33.75 15.77 -9.50
C LEU A 627 32.94 16.56 -10.56
N SER A 628 32.85 16.04 -11.78
CA SER A 628 32.07 16.63 -12.87
C SER A 628 30.57 16.60 -12.56
N ALA A 629 30.06 15.50 -12.01
CA ALA A 629 28.66 15.38 -11.60
C ALA A 629 28.32 16.32 -10.45
N ASP A 630 29.18 16.41 -9.43
CA ASP A 630 29.03 17.32 -8.30
C ASP A 630 29.08 18.79 -8.75
N TYR A 631 29.97 19.12 -9.70
CA TYR A 631 30.06 20.44 -10.31
C TYR A 631 28.78 20.79 -11.07
N GLN A 632 28.29 19.89 -11.94
CA GLN A 632 27.07 20.12 -12.71
C GLN A 632 25.84 20.28 -11.81
N ALA A 633 25.73 19.49 -10.74
CA ALA A 633 24.66 19.63 -9.76
C ALA A 633 24.72 20.99 -9.06
N LEU A 634 25.92 21.43 -8.67
CA LEU A 634 26.13 22.73 -8.05
C LEU A 634 25.82 23.88 -9.01
N HIS A 635 26.27 23.79 -10.26
CA HIS A 635 26.04 24.79 -11.30
C HIS A 635 24.54 24.97 -11.58
N ARG A 636 23.79 23.88 -11.79
CA ARG A 636 22.33 23.94 -11.96
C ARG A 636 21.65 24.58 -10.75
N SER A 637 22.07 24.22 -9.54
CA SER A 637 21.50 24.81 -8.31
C SER A 637 21.78 26.31 -8.18
N LEU A 638 22.92 26.77 -8.67
CA LEU A 638 23.30 28.17 -8.70
C LEU A 638 22.51 28.94 -9.76
N GLU A 639 22.37 28.38 -10.97
CA GLU A 639 21.53 28.94 -12.04
C GLU A 639 20.09 29.12 -11.56
N ASP A 640 19.50 28.09 -10.96
CA ASP A 640 18.14 28.14 -10.40
C ASP A 640 18.00 29.23 -9.31
N LEU A 641 19.02 29.39 -8.46
CA LEU A 641 19.00 30.40 -7.39
C LEU A 641 19.14 31.82 -7.95
N VAL A 642 20.02 32.01 -8.94
CA VAL A 642 20.19 33.26 -9.68
C VAL A 642 18.87 33.64 -10.35
N ASP A 643 18.24 32.72 -11.08
CA ASP A 643 16.98 32.98 -11.80
C ASP A 643 15.84 33.35 -10.85
N ARG A 644 15.70 32.64 -9.73
CA ARG A 644 14.72 32.99 -8.69
C ARG A 644 14.98 34.39 -8.10
N CYS A 645 16.24 34.72 -7.83
CA CYS A 645 16.62 36.04 -7.30
C CYS A 645 16.36 37.14 -8.34
N GLN A 646 16.73 36.93 -9.60
CA GLN A 646 16.44 37.84 -10.71
C GLN A 646 14.93 38.11 -10.84
N GLN A 647 14.11 37.06 -10.78
CA GLN A 647 12.67 37.20 -10.87
C GLN A 647 12.10 37.99 -9.68
N SER A 648 12.56 37.70 -8.45
CA SER A 648 12.15 38.44 -7.25
C SER A 648 12.53 39.92 -7.32
N VAL A 649 13.71 40.25 -7.86
CA VAL A 649 14.14 41.63 -8.11
C VAL A 649 13.25 42.30 -9.15
N ARG A 650 12.97 41.65 -10.29
CA ARG A 650 12.13 42.22 -11.36
C ARG A 650 10.71 42.53 -10.88
N GLU A 651 10.11 41.60 -10.13
CA GLU A 651 8.76 41.78 -9.56
C GLU A 651 8.73 42.91 -8.53
N HIS A 652 9.73 42.98 -7.64
CA HIS A 652 9.84 44.08 -6.68
C HIS A 652 10.09 45.43 -7.37
N CYS A 653 10.95 45.49 -8.39
CA CYS A 653 11.12 46.69 -9.21
C CYS A 653 9.81 47.13 -9.87
N THR A 654 9.04 46.19 -10.43
CA THR A 654 7.76 46.49 -11.10
C THR A 654 6.73 47.02 -10.10
N PHE A 655 6.61 46.38 -8.93
CA PHE A 655 5.76 46.84 -7.84
C PHE A 655 6.15 48.26 -7.38
N SER A 656 7.43 48.48 -7.03
CA SER A 656 7.90 49.78 -6.54
C SER A 656 7.69 50.88 -7.59
N HIS A 657 7.89 50.58 -8.87
CA HIS A 657 7.67 51.54 -9.95
C HIS A 657 6.18 51.89 -10.11
N GLN A 658 5.28 50.91 -10.22
CA GLN A 658 3.85 51.16 -10.37
C GLN A 658 3.24 51.84 -9.14
N LEU A 659 3.68 51.44 -7.94
CA LEU A 659 3.29 52.09 -6.69
C LEU A 659 3.70 53.55 -6.68
N LEU A 660 4.95 53.86 -7.06
CA LEU A 660 5.45 55.23 -7.10
C LEU A 660 4.70 56.07 -8.15
N GLU A 661 4.46 55.53 -9.34
CA GLU A 661 3.70 56.21 -10.40
C GLU A 661 2.28 56.55 -9.95
N LEU A 662 1.58 55.59 -9.32
CA LEU A 662 0.22 55.83 -8.84
C LEU A 662 0.20 56.83 -7.67
N ARG A 663 1.13 56.71 -6.71
CA ARG A 663 1.27 57.67 -5.60
C ARG A 663 1.56 59.09 -6.11
N HIS A 664 2.42 59.22 -7.12
CA HIS A 664 2.72 60.52 -7.73
C HIS A 664 1.50 61.11 -8.43
N TRP A 665 0.80 60.30 -9.24
CA TRP A 665 -0.43 60.73 -9.90
C TRP A 665 -1.50 61.15 -8.87
N LEU A 666 -1.68 60.35 -7.80
CA LEU A 666 -2.58 60.65 -6.69
C LEU A 666 -2.26 62.00 -6.04
N ALA A 667 -0.98 62.26 -5.75
CA ALA A 667 -0.55 63.52 -5.15
C ALA A 667 -0.82 64.71 -6.08
N VAL A 668 -0.48 64.60 -7.37
CA VAL A 668 -0.71 65.66 -8.35
C VAL A 668 -2.20 65.92 -8.59
N LEU A 669 -3.02 64.88 -8.68
CA LEU A 669 -4.46 65.01 -8.87
C LEU A 669 -5.12 65.60 -7.62
N SER A 670 -4.78 65.10 -6.42
CA SER A 670 -5.29 65.65 -5.16
C SER A 670 -4.96 67.14 -5.03
N GLN A 671 -3.73 67.54 -5.34
CA GLN A 671 -3.32 68.95 -5.33
C GLN A 671 -4.11 69.81 -6.33
N LYS A 672 -4.32 69.31 -7.56
CA LYS A 672 -5.11 70.03 -8.58
C LYS A 672 -6.57 70.18 -8.15
N LEU A 673 -7.19 69.11 -7.64
CA LEU A 673 -8.57 69.12 -7.15
C LEU A 673 -8.73 70.04 -5.92
N GLU A 674 -7.77 70.03 -4.99
CA GLU A 674 -7.73 70.95 -3.86
C GLU A 674 -7.61 72.42 -4.31
N ALA A 675 -6.82 72.69 -5.35
CA ALA A 675 -6.73 74.05 -5.93
C ALA A 675 -8.07 74.53 -6.52
N HIS A 676 -8.87 73.63 -7.11
CA HIS A 676 -10.22 73.95 -7.60
C HIS A 676 -11.21 74.25 -6.46
N ARG A 677 -11.00 73.68 -5.26
CA ARG A 677 -11.81 73.96 -4.06
C ARG A 677 -11.60 75.38 -3.51
N GLY A 678 -10.46 76.02 -3.79
CA GLY A 678 -10.03 77.27 -3.14
C GLY A 678 -10.38 78.60 -3.82
N TYR A 679 -11.05 78.64 -4.98
CA TYR A 679 -11.19 79.87 -5.79
C TYR A 679 -12.65 80.31 -6.02
N LEU A 680 -13.10 81.35 -5.28
CA LEU A 680 -14.46 81.93 -5.30
C LEU A 680 -14.58 83.12 -6.29
N GLY A 681 -14.41 82.87 -7.59
CA GLY A 681 -14.53 83.90 -8.65
C GLY A 681 -15.66 83.60 -9.65
N PRO A 682 -16.57 84.54 -9.99
CA PRO A 682 -17.77 84.23 -10.80
C PRO A 682 -17.54 83.99 -12.31
N TRP A 683 -16.39 84.34 -12.87
CA TRP A 683 -16.24 84.54 -14.33
C TRP A 683 -15.62 83.37 -15.11
N ASP A 684 -15.31 82.23 -14.48
CA ASP A 684 -14.75 81.04 -15.15
C ASP A 684 -15.32 79.71 -14.60
N ALA A 685 -16.56 79.72 -14.14
CA ALA A 685 -17.11 78.56 -13.42
C ALA A 685 -17.46 77.37 -14.35
N GLN A 686 -17.80 77.58 -15.63
CA GLN A 686 -18.09 76.49 -16.59
C GLN A 686 -16.82 75.81 -17.14
N SER A 687 -15.76 76.57 -17.41
CA SER A 687 -14.48 76.02 -17.89
C SER A 687 -13.77 75.19 -16.82
N ARG A 688 -13.89 75.60 -15.55
CA ARG A 688 -13.34 74.88 -14.38
C ARG A 688 -14.13 73.63 -14.00
N GLU A 689 -15.46 73.68 -14.15
CA GLU A 689 -16.34 72.53 -13.97
C GLU A 689 -16.00 71.45 -15.01
N ALA A 690 -15.87 71.84 -16.29
CA ALA A 690 -15.43 70.95 -17.36
C ALA A 690 -13.99 70.43 -17.15
N GLU A 691 -13.08 71.23 -16.59
CA GLU A 691 -11.71 70.80 -16.28
C GLU A 691 -11.65 69.84 -15.08
N ALA A 692 -12.46 70.06 -14.04
CA ALA A 692 -12.61 69.14 -12.91
C ALA A 692 -13.26 67.82 -13.37
N GLU A 693 -14.33 67.86 -14.17
CA GLU A 693 -14.94 66.66 -14.76
C GLU A 693 -13.96 65.89 -15.65
N ARG A 694 -13.12 66.60 -16.44
CA ARG A 694 -12.05 65.98 -17.24
C ARG A 694 -11.01 65.29 -16.36
N LEU A 695 -10.59 65.92 -15.26
CA LEU A 695 -9.63 65.34 -14.32
C LEU A 695 -10.22 64.14 -13.54
N LEU A 696 -11.52 64.19 -13.22
CA LEU A 696 -12.23 63.08 -12.57
C LEU A 696 -12.52 61.92 -13.55
N ALA A 697 -12.57 62.17 -14.86
CA ALA A 697 -12.74 61.12 -15.87
C ALA A 697 -11.55 60.15 -15.95
N GLU A 698 -10.36 60.53 -15.45
CA GLU A 698 -9.18 59.65 -15.36
C GLU A 698 -9.24 58.70 -14.15
N LEU A 699 -10.11 58.93 -13.17
CA LEU A 699 -10.20 58.13 -11.94
C LEU A 699 -10.56 56.66 -12.17
N PRO A 700 -11.58 56.30 -12.98
CA PRO A 700 -11.95 54.90 -13.17
C PRO A 700 -10.82 54.06 -13.78
N GLU A 701 -10.02 54.65 -14.66
CA GLU A 701 -8.86 53.98 -15.27
C GLU A 701 -7.77 53.71 -14.21
N LYS A 702 -7.48 54.69 -13.35
CA LYS A 702 -6.49 54.54 -12.28
C LYS A 702 -6.97 53.66 -11.14
N GLU A 703 -8.27 53.64 -10.86
CA GLU A 703 -8.88 52.74 -9.89
C GLU A 703 -8.71 51.26 -10.30
N ALA A 704 -8.81 50.96 -11.59
CA ALA A 704 -8.56 49.63 -12.12
C ALA A 704 -7.10 49.15 -11.92
N GLN A 705 -6.16 50.06 -11.63
CA GLN A 705 -4.75 49.72 -11.36
C GLN A 705 -4.51 49.30 -9.89
N LEU A 706 -5.43 49.62 -8.95
CA LEU A 706 -5.26 49.28 -7.54
C LEU A 706 -5.20 47.76 -7.28
N PRO A 707 -6.12 46.92 -7.83
CA PRO A 707 -6.04 45.48 -7.61
C PRO A 707 -4.78 44.86 -8.21
N LEU A 708 -4.24 45.45 -9.29
CA LEU A 708 -3.00 45.01 -9.92
C LEU A 708 -1.78 45.30 -9.01
N ILE A 709 -1.69 46.51 -8.45
CA ILE A 709 -0.61 46.88 -7.54
C ILE A 709 -0.71 46.06 -6.24
N GLU A 710 -1.91 45.80 -5.74
CA GLU A 710 -2.13 44.94 -4.58
C GLU A 710 -1.68 43.49 -4.86
N ALA A 711 -2.00 42.94 -6.03
CA ALA A 711 -1.55 41.61 -6.44
C ALA A 711 -0.02 41.53 -6.58
N LEU A 712 0.62 42.55 -7.17
CA LEU A 712 2.07 42.66 -7.25
C LEU A 712 2.70 42.78 -5.85
N GLY A 713 2.09 43.55 -4.95
CA GLY A 713 2.55 43.66 -3.57
C GLY A 713 2.50 42.31 -2.85
N ARG A 714 1.42 41.52 -3.01
CA ARG A 714 1.33 40.15 -2.47
C ARG A 714 2.43 39.23 -3.00
N LEU A 715 2.70 39.27 -4.31
CA LEU A 715 3.77 38.50 -4.93
C LEU A 715 5.16 38.88 -4.38
N VAL A 716 5.39 40.18 -4.15
CA VAL A 716 6.64 40.66 -3.53
C VAL A 716 6.74 40.22 -2.08
N MET A 717 5.64 40.26 -1.31
CA MET A 717 5.60 39.80 0.08
C MET A 717 5.97 38.32 0.21
N GLU A 718 5.44 37.45 -0.66
CA GLU A 718 5.76 36.01 -0.67
C GLU A 718 7.25 35.73 -0.91
N LYS A 719 7.94 36.62 -1.62
CA LYS A 719 9.35 36.49 -2.02
C LYS A 719 10.30 37.42 -1.25
N SER A 720 9.85 37.96 -0.12
CA SER A 720 10.64 38.84 0.76
C SER A 720 10.75 38.25 2.15
N SER A 721 11.69 38.75 2.95
CA SER A 721 11.73 38.42 4.38
C SER A 721 10.42 38.85 5.08
N PRO A 722 10.08 38.30 6.27
CA PRO A 722 8.86 38.70 6.98
C PRO A 722 8.84 40.21 7.30
N GLU A 723 10.01 40.81 7.58
CA GLU A 723 10.15 42.25 7.76
C GLU A 723 9.91 43.02 6.44
N GLY A 724 10.37 42.45 5.32
CA GLY A 724 10.14 43.01 3.99
C GLY A 724 8.67 42.94 3.58
N ALA A 725 7.99 41.85 3.92
CA ALA A 725 6.56 41.68 3.69
C ALA A 725 5.74 42.72 4.47
N ALA A 726 6.10 42.96 5.73
CA ALA A 726 5.46 44.00 6.55
C ALA A 726 5.64 45.41 5.94
N MET A 727 6.82 45.72 5.40
CA MET A 727 7.07 47.00 4.73
C MET A 727 6.20 47.18 3.48
N VAL A 728 6.10 46.17 2.63
CA VAL A 728 5.23 46.21 1.44
C VAL A 728 3.75 46.33 1.82
N GLN A 729 3.33 45.69 2.91
CA GLN A 729 1.96 45.81 3.43
C GLN A 729 1.67 47.23 3.92
N GLU A 730 2.61 47.87 4.61
CA GLU A 730 2.51 49.26 5.04
C GLU A 730 2.42 50.20 3.83
N GLU A 731 3.24 49.98 2.80
CA GLU A 731 3.18 50.76 1.56
C GLU A 731 1.83 50.64 0.83
N LEU A 732 1.20 49.45 0.85
CA LEU A 732 -0.15 49.28 0.30
C LEU A 732 -1.22 49.96 1.16
N ALA A 733 -1.08 49.93 2.49
CA ALA A 733 -2.01 50.59 3.42
C ALA A 733 -1.99 52.11 3.24
N GLU A 734 -0.80 52.71 3.16
CA GLU A 734 -0.63 54.14 2.86
C GLU A 734 -1.25 54.54 1.52
N LEU A 735 -1.09 53.69 0.49
CA LEU A 735 -1.72 53.92 -0.81
C LEU A 735 -3.25 53.93 -0.67
N ALA A 736 -3.83 52.95 0.02
CA ALA A 736 -5.27 52.86 0.24
C ALA A 736 -5.82 54.08 1.02
N GLU A 737 -5.08 54.55 2.04
CA GLU A 737 -5.43 55.77 2.78
C GLU A 737 -5.41 57.01 1.87
N SER A 738 -4.36 57.17 1.06
CA SER A 738 -4.24 58.30 0.12
C SER A 738 -5.33 58.28 -0.97
N TRP A 739 -5.71 57.09 -1.46
CA TRP A 739 -6.80 56.91 -2.40
C TRP A 739 -8.17 57.24 -1.77
N GLY A 740 -8.40 56.79 -0.54
CA GLY A 740 -9.60 57.13 0.23
C GLY A 740 -9.75 58.64 0.48
N ALA A 741 -8.64 59.33 0.76
CA ALA A 741 -8.64 60.79 0.89
C ALA A 741 -9.02 61.50 -0.42
N LEU A 742 -8.53 61.02 -1.57
CA LEU A 742 -8.89 61.54 -2.88
C LEU A 742 -10.39 61.34 -3.22
N ARG A 743 -10.96 60.17 -2.89
CA ARG A 743 -12.40 59.92 -3.05
C ARG A 743 -13.27 60.91 -2.27
N LEU A 744 -12.88 61.20 -1.03
CA LEU A 744 -13.57 62.21 -0.22
C LEU A 744 -13.46 63.62 -0.84
N LEU A 745 -12.32 63.95 -1.45
CA LEU A 745 -12.16 65.21 -2.18
C LEU A 745 -13.04 65.26 -3.43
N GLU A 746 -13.12 64.18 -4.21
CA GLU A 746 -14.03 64.04 -5.37
C GLU A 746 -15.49 64.27 -4.96
N GLU A 747 -15.98 63.57 -3.93
CA GLU A 747 -17.36 63.71 -3.44
C GLU A 747 -17.65 65.15 -2.99
N SER A 748 -16.68 65.80 -2.33
CA SER A 748 -16.81 67.19 -1.91
C SER A 748 -16.88 68.17 -3.09
N LEU A 749 -16.20 67.89 -4.21
CA LEU A 749 -16.23 68.72 -5.41
C LEU A 749 -17.49 68.47 -6.24
N GLN A 750 -17.93 67.22 -6.38
CA GLN A 750 -19.18 66.89 -7.05
C GLN A 750 -20.41 67.50 -6.34
N SER A 751 -20.41 67.52 -4.99
CA SER A 751 -21.44 68.22 -4.21
C SER A 751 -21.38 69.74 -4.39
N LEU A 752 -20.20 70.35 -4.47
CA LEU A 752 -20.03 71.78 -4.78
C LEU A 752 -20.51 72.14 -6.19
N VAL A 753 -20.22 71.30 -7.19
CA VAL A 753 -20.67 71.47 -8.58
C VAL A 753 -22.21 71.38 -8.68
N ARG A 754 -22.83 70.38 -8.04
CA ARG A 754 -24.30 70.26 -7.96
C ARG A 754 -24.95 71.50 -7.34
N ASN A 755 -24.35 72.06 -6.30
CA ASN A 755 -24.82 73.30 -5.68
C ASN A 755 -24.73 74.54 -6.58
N GLN A 756 -23.66 74.69 -7.36
CA GLN A 756 -23.50 75.83 -8.27
C GLN A 756 -24.43 75.74 -9.49
N GLN A 757 -24.71 74.54 -10.01
CA GLN A 757 -25.67 74.33 -11.10
C GLN A 757 -27.10 74.75 -10.69
N LEU A 758 -27.51 74.46 -9.44
CA LEU A 758 -28.81 74.87 -8.90
C LEU A 758 -28.97 76.39 -8.77
N GLN A 759 -27.89 77.12 -8.46
CA GLN A 759 -27.91 78.60 -8.35
C GLN A 759 -27.98 79.33 -9.71
N ARG A 760 -27.52 78.72 -10.83
CA ARG A 760 -27.60 79.34 -12.18
C ARG A 760 -29.02 79.35 -12.77
N THR A 761 -29.92 78.51 -12.27
CA THR A 761 -31.32 78.42 -12.74
C THR A 761 -32.26 79.51 -12.20
N GLU A 762 -31.83 80.36 -11.24
CA GLU A 762 -32.71 81.33 -10.55
C GLU A 762 -32.66 82.78 -11.07
N VAL A 763 -31.82 83.16 -12.06
CA VAL A 763 -31.54 84.59 -12.38
C VAL A 763 -32.08 85.09 -13.74
N ASP A 764 -32.96 84.38 -14.46
CA ASP A 764 -33.54 84.93 -15.71
C ASP A 764 -35.04 84.68 -15.89
N SER A 765 -35.88 85.57 -15.35
CA SER A 765 -37.16 85.97 -15.99
C SER A 765 -37.81 87.20 -15.31
N GLY A 766 -37.54 88.40 -15.83
CA GLY A 766 -38.34 89.60 -15.59
C GLY A 766 -39.31 89.86 -16.75
N LYS A 767 -40.59 89.46 -16.61
CA LYS A 767 -41.76 90.04 -17.31
C LYS A 767 -43.07 89.54 -16.64
N LYS A 768 -43.81 90.50 -16.07
CA LYS A 768 -45.05 90.32 -15.28
C LYS A 768 -46.25 89.86 -16.13
N MET A 769 -47.04 88.92 -15.60
CA MET A 769 -48.51 88.97 -15.68
C MET A 769 -49.16 88.35 -14.43
N ILE A 770 -50.37 88.82 -14.18
CA ILE A 770 -51.15 88.88 -12.94
C ILE A 770 -51.87 87.56 -12.59
N PHE A 771 -51.90 87.26 -11.28
CA PHE A 771 -52.83 86.42 -10.48
C PHE A 771 -53.61 85.27 -11.16
N THR A 772 -53.50 84.06 -10.61
CA THR A 772 -54.58 83.44 -9.79
C THR A 772 -54.08 82.24 -8.99
N ASN A 773 -54.72 82.07 -7.83
CA ASN A 773 -54.49 81.07 -6.78
C ASN A 773 -54.96 79.64 -7.17
N ASN A 774 -54.34 78.66 -6.51
CA ASN A 774 -54.81 77.30 -6.21
C ASN A 774 -54.53 76.15 -7.22
N ILE A 775 -53.34 75.56 -7.07
CA ILE A 775 -53.01 74.13 -6.81
C ILE A 775 -54.08 73.10 -7.24
N PRO A 776 -53.77 72.10 -8.11
CA PRO A 776 -53.36 70.80 -7.58
C PRO A 776 -52.43 69.90 -8.43
N LYS A 777 -51.87 68.90 -7.73
CA LYS A 777 -51.39 67.57 -8.17
C LYS A 777 -49.90 67.37 -8.56
N THR A 778 -49.29 66.49 -7.77
CA THR A 778 -48.41 65.34 -8.13
C THR A 778 -47.14 65.58 -8.94
N GLY A 779 -46.01 65.11 -8.39
CA GLY A 779 -44.90 64.59 -9.19
C GLY A 779 -43.50 64.84 -8.61
N PHE A 780 -42.91 63.77 -8.06
CA PHE A 780 -41.48 63.40 -8.03
C PHE A 780 -40.37 64.36 -7.54
N LEU A 781 -39.74 63.87 -6.46
CA LEU A 781 -38.31 63.77 -6.11
C LEU A 781 -37.33 64.93 -6.38
N ILE A 782 -36.81 65.41 -5.24
CA ILE A 782 -35.40 65.61 -4.86
C ILE A 782 -34.61 66.69 -5.60
N THR A 783 -34.05 67.60 -4.81
CA THR A 783 -32.60 67.85 -4.66
C THR A 783 -32.42 68.87 -3.51
N PRO A 784 -31.20 69.22 -3.07
CA PRO A 784 -30.26 68.38 -2.33
C PRO A 784 -29.70 69.13 -1.10
N THR A 785 -28.85 68.47 -0.32
CA THR A 785 -27.39 68.75 -0.25
C THR A 785 -26.84 68.56 1.15
N ASP A 786 -25.76 67.80 1.16
CA ASP A 786 -24.70 67.69 2.14
C ASP A 786 -24.28 69.02 2.79
N LEU A 787 -23.80 68.97 4.04
CA LEU A 787 -22.36 68.95 4.33
C LEU A 787 -22.07 69.18 5.82
N ILE A 788 -21.20 68.30 6.34
CA ILE A 788 -20.03 68.61 7.18
C ILE A 788 -20.20 68.78 8.71
N SER A 789 -19.72 67.72 9.37
CA SER A 789 -18.61 67.66 10.35
C SER A 789 -18.74 68.10 11.81
N ARG A 790 -18.42 67.08 12.62
CA ARG A 790 -17.33 66.97 13.61
C ARG A 790 -17.57 67.35 15.08
N HIS A 791 -17.30 66.29 15.86
CA HIS A 791 -16.64 66.19 17.16
C HIS A 791 -17.47 66.30 18.45
N HIS A 792 -17.49 65.13 19.13
CA HIS A 792 -17.26 64.86 20.56
C HIS A 792 -18.02 65.72 21.59
N ARG A 793 -18.66 65.20 22.64
CA ARG A 793 -18.32 64.06 23.50
C ARG A 793 -19.49 63.85 24.50
N ARG A 794 -19.72 62.59 24.88
CA ARG A 794 -20.11 62.15 26.24
C ARG A 794 -21.57 62.41 26.72
N GLY A 795 -22.29 61.31 26.99
CA GLY A 795 -23.01 61.17 28.25
C GLY A 795 -24.43 60.58 28.23
N ARG A 796 -24.51 59.32 28.70
CA ARG A 796 -25.61 58.68 29.47
C ARG A 796 -26.91 58.23 28.76
N HIS A 797 -27.11 56.91 28.83
CA HIS A 797 -28.36 56.14 29.04
C HIS A 797 -29.49 56.88 29.82
N PRO A 798 -30.78 56.45 29.78
CA PRO A 798 -31.26 55.06 29.55
C PRO A 798 -32.60 54.88 28.75
N LEU A 799 -32.91 53.59 28.51
CA LEU A 799 -34.23 52.92 28.36
C LEU A 799 -34.97 52.85 27.00
N ASP A 800 -35.25 51.57 26.67
CA ASP A 800 -36.37 50.96 25.94
C ASP A 800 -36.43 50.95 24.38
N ARG A 801 -35.91 49.82 23.85
CA ARG A 801 -36.36 48.89 22.75
C ARG A 801 -37.58 49.27 21.86
N PRO A 802 -37.71 48.69 20.63
CA PRO A 802 -37.13 47.41 20.16
C PRO A 802 -36.61 47.34 18.70
N GLY A 803 -35.69 46.38 18.47
CA GLY A 803 -35.61 45.66 17.19
C GLY A 803 -34.30 45.82 16.41
N GLU A 804 -33.28 45.01 16.73
CA GLU A 804 -32.22 44.58 15.80
C GLU A 804 -31.32 43.54 16.51
N GLY A 805 -31.20 42.34 15.94
CA GLY A 805 -30.19 41.34 16.28
C GLY A 805 -29.61 40.79 14.97
N SER A 806 -28.34 40.43 14.83
CA SER A 806 -27.20 40.42 15.76
C SER A 806 -25.94 40.27 14.89
N HIS A 807 -25.16 41.35 14.72
CA HIS A 807 -23.86 41.28 14.02
C HIS A 807 -22.72 40.71 14.91
N GLU A 808 -22.96 40.59 16.22
CA GLU A 808 -22.08 39.87 17.14
C GLU A 808 -22.10 38.36 16.92
N ASP A 809 -23.23 37.78 16.49
CA ASP A 809 -23.35 36.33 16.29
C ASP A 809 -22.46 35.83 15.14
N PHE A 810 -22.25 36.62 14.09
CA PHE A 810 -21.43 36.20 12.96
C PHE A 810 -19.93 36.19 13.30
N SER A 811 -19.48 37.15 14.11
CA SER A 811 -18.08 37.20 14.58
C SER A 811 -17.80 36.10 15.61
N GLN A 812 -18.80 35.78 16.45
CA GLN A 812 -18.75 34.66 17.39
C GLN A 812 -18.76 33.31 16.63
N LEU A 813 -19.57 33.18 15.58
CA LEU A 813 -19.63 31.98 14.72
C LEU A 813 -18.33 31.77 13.95
N LEU A 814 -17.70 32.84 13.45
CA LEU A 814 -16.41 32.74 12.74
C LEU A 814 -15.28 32.29 13.68
N ARG A 815 -15.22 32.84 14.91
CA ARG A 815 -14.27 32.37 15.93
C ARG A 815 -14.53 30.94 16.37
N ASN A 816 -15.80 30.55 16.51
CA ASN A 816 -16.16 29.18 16.85
C ASN A 816 -15.82 28.21 15.72
N PHE A 817 -15.93 28.63 14.47
CA PHE A 817 -15.52 27.85 13.30
C PHE A 817 -13.99 27.73 13.19
N GLU A 818 -13.22 28.79 13.44
CA GLU A 818 -11.76 28.75 13.48
C GLU A 818 -11.22 27.85 14.62
N LEU A 819 -11.85 27.91 15.79
CA LEU A 819 -11.54 27.02 16.92
C LEU A 819 -11.87 25.56 16.60
N TRP A 820 -12.99 25.30 15.93
CA TRP A 820 -13.34 23.96 15.47
C TRP A 820 -12.34 23.45 14.43
N LEU A 821 -11.92 24.29 13.48
CA LEU A 821 -10.92 23.95 12.46
C LEU A 821 -9.55 23.64 13.06
N GLN A 822 -9.12 24.36 14.10
CA GLN A 822 -7.88 24.07 14.83
C GLN A 822 -7.95 22.74 15.58
N VAL A 823 -9.09 22.41 16.20
CA VAL A 823 -9.30 21.11 16.86
C VAL A 823 -9.26 19.98 15.85
N GLU A 824 -9.86 20.15 14.68
CA GLU A 824 -9.92 19.11 13.65
C GLU A 824 -8.61 18.95 12.87
N ASN A 825 -7.87 20.04 12.66
CA ASN A 825 -6.47 19.97 12.19
C ASN A 825 -5.56 19.28 13.22
N SER A 826 -5.77 19.51 14.51
CA SER A 826 -5.01 18.80 15.57
C SER A 826 -5.34 17.30 15.60
N LYS A 827 -6.58 16.91 15.32
CA LYS A 827 -6.97 15.50 15.16
C LYS A 827 -6.40 14.90 13.87
N LEU A 828 -6.39 15.63 12.75
CA LEU A 828 -5.77 15.20 11.50
C LEU A 828 -4.26 15.03 11.63
N VAL A 829 -3.56 15.95 12.31
CA VAL A 829 -2.13 15.82 12.61
C VAL A 829 -1.85 14.61 13.51
N ARG A 830 -2.71 14.31 14.50
CA ARG A 830 -2.62 13.06 15.29
C ARG A 830 -2.89 11.81 14.45
N ILE A 831 -3.83 11.85 13.51
CA ILE A 831 -4.12 10.72 12.60
C ILE A 831 -2.97 10.51 11.60
N ILE A 832 -2.35 11.58 11.11
CA ILE A 832 -1.17 11.53 10.23
C ILE A 832 0.06 11.03 11.00
N ALA A 833 0.24 11.45 12.25
CA ALA A 833 1.29 10.94 13.14
C ALA A 833 1.06 9.46 13.54
N MET A 834 -0.18 8.99 13.61
CA MET A 834 -0.51 7.55 13.80
C MET A 834 -0.38 6.72 12.52
N LYS A 835 -0.40 7.34 11.33
CA LYS A 835 -0.24 6.65 10.02
C LYS A 835 1.19 6.70 9.46
N ALA A 836 2.05 7.56 9.98
CA ALA A 836 3.48 7.49 9.72
C ALA A 836 4.07 6.38 10.58
N ALA A 837 3.99 5.14 10.08
CA ALA A 837 4.79 4.04 10.58
C ALA A 837 6.25 4.52 10.66
N THR A 838 6.83 4.50 11.86
CA THR A 838 8.24 4.78 12.04
C THR A 838 9.03 3.79 11.18
N ALA A 839 10.19 4.21 10.67
CA ALA A 839 11.09 3.33 9.91
C ALA A 839 11.50 2.06 10.70
N GLU A 840 11.24 2.05 12.01
CA GLU A 840 11.43 0.94 12.94
C GLU A 840 10.29 -0.12 12.85
N ASP A 841 9.06 0.28 12.52
CA ASP A 841 7.91 -0.62 12.30
C ASP A 841 7.96 -1.31 10.92
N LEU A 842 8.64 -0.71 9.94
CA LEU A 842 8.92 -1.35 8.64
C LEU A 842 10.06 -2.38 8.75
N ARG A 843 11.11 -2.09 9.53
CA ARG A 843 12.21 -3.04 9.80
C ARG A 843 11.78 -4.25 10.62
N THR A 844 10.82 -4.08 11.53
CA THR A 844 10.24 -5.21 12.29
C THR A 844 9.26 -6.06 11.48
N ARG A 845 8.69 -5.53 10.39
CA ARG A 845 7.91 -6.31 9.41
C ARG A 845 8.77 -7.08 8.42
N GLU A 846 9.92 -6.53 8.02
CA GLU A 846 10.86 -7.17 7.09
C GLU A 846 11.65 -8.31 7.77
N THR A 847 11.94 -8.20 9.07
CA THR A 847 12.57 -9.27 9.88
C THR A 847 11.63 -10.41 10.29
N LYS A 848 10.31 -10.26 10.07
CA LYS A 848 9.30 -11.33 10.28
C LYS A 848 8.87 -12.02 8.98
N LEU A 849 9.48 -11.67 7.85
CA LEU A 849 9.28 -12.29 6.54
C LEU A 849 10.56 -12.93 5.96
N GLN A 850 11.61 -13.06 6.80
CA GLN A 850 12.65 -14.09 6.68
C GLN A 850 12.39 -15.15 7.75
#